data_AF-A0A4Y8Q4K8-F1
#
_entry.id   AF-A0A4Y8Q4K8-F1
#
_cell.length_a   1.000
_cell.length_b   1.000
_cell.length_c   1.000
_cell.angle_alpha   90.00
_cell.angle_beta   90.00
_cell.angle_gamma   90.00
#
_symmetry.space_group_name_H-M   'P 1'
#
loop_
_entity.id
_entity.type
_entity.pdbx_description
1 polymer ?
#
loop_
_entity_poly.entity_id
_entity_poly.type
_entity_poly.pdbx_seq_one_letter_code
_entity_poly.pdbx_strand_id
1 'polypeptide(L)'
;MAVLLALTTALLFLIPKKDEVRFLYATAEGAAGQAAQAGADEADAAASAGSGATDTTAVRVRADAAGATASAKTGAGAAHSDTAAAQAELGATASAKTGATAAMAASATPYTATAANSPAATTPAMQQQSAAKTDVGYDTAAYGHFAQTLNANVRMDKLALRDLSARQLRRYDAVYADPALLQEPDWATLADKLMTYTRNGGRLLLDNMFASRFPAEFLGGAVVKLPAPDAAPQLSFPQAPWNAQGVQEVFRLFTASYFKQNALNGLIGFDWGYALQPTTAQPLVAYNGLALLALNRVGDGEVLLSSSLLPNRYYPTGYDMQSGMDPALGFGQLAAKAGVDNPPTPGTLYFNKKLLTQEPYFNFEFAAANQEYRSELLAYVSKEKLGYSLKKVLGPYGRPAMAFQNHFEAMPAIAQKDGISWAELLKTYNETPSFTLVRNAFYWGQWRESLTVQLNTGTNAQPQFAGELPGSGYASGLHLMSAGQPLRQATFPEYRELAGAIELPYRAYPAAVDLDGDSRTDLVAGSADGFVYVYTNQGPAAAAAPTAYASEPPPPGQPLPDTFGAGRKLELATGEALRLQPYATVHAADVNGDGRADLLVSDESGAVRVLPQLAGGSFGPPAALLAGGRPLTLPGGPAAVAVADVDGDGARDLVAGTADGRVSFYKGAPGAALALGAGRDLVALPAGYRYAAPAVRDVNNDGRPDLVVGSSEGDLQVFVQTADGGWTNSGPLEGASRNQMGSHALVAGHNSVPLWLDVNGDGNDDLVVGGIEFGSPVAIDDPQFPYKEELQAFINYAKTNHMQIEPHLFFHNFKTDEEERQEIALHKQAFDRLGLPWSNPGTNQHTWRMSFLDRLQTLRSENDQGIWYNFGFLPSHAPVISRPMSVWALPFLLDDTQRQDGSRTMLIHTPTPVLWLGDNNNTDVFESMAARDMPIDYFEHIEYHFPIPMKINDLKQFAAYFDKLRTAHEYNFMSEPQMAQSFLTALKGRVTVSRPLALYLWDKLKDRLSPGNPHWHASLVPDTSDVPALAGDYASTLGVALEKGERLAQYSLDTDAEIYHMQSNRFYVGLPQATAISVHKSADKLHLIRSNVPFTLQQAADGAYTLALNGETMQQVKLYSPRTLTIGGEDLKIETDADARTYTVTHFGGPVTLKLTPAP
;
A
#
# COMPACT_ATOMS: atom_id res chain seq x y z
N MET A 1 -57.17 -41.53 6.86
CA MET A 1 -57.07 -40.40 5.90
C MET A 1 -57.40 -39.05 6.54
N ALA A 2 -58.52 -38.88 7.24
CA ALA A 2 -58.86 -37.62 7.93
C ALA A 2 -57.89 -37.22 9.07
N VAL A 3 -57.32 -38.19 9.80
CA VAL A 3 -56.26 -37.95 10.81
C VAL A 3 -54.92 -37.55 10.15
N LEU A 4 -54.63 -38.06 8.95
CA LEU A 4 -53.45 -37.69 8.17
C LEU A 4 -53.56 -36.26 7.61
N LEU A 5 -54.78 -35.87 7.21
CA LEU A 5 -55.11 -34.51 6.77
C LEU A 5 -55.06 -33.51 7.94
N ALA A 6 -55.55 -33.89 9.12
CA ALA A 6 -55.49 -33.04 10.32
C ALA A 6 -54.06 -32.85 10.85
N LEU A 7 -53.19 -33.87 10.75
CA LEU A 7 -51.76 -33.76 11.06
C LEU A 7 -51.03 -32.86 10.05
N THR A 8 -51.36 -32.92 8.76
CA THR A 8 -50.74 -32.05 7.75
C THR A 8 -51.13 -30.58 7.93
N THR A 9 -52.38 -30.27 8.29
CA THR A 9 -52.81 -28.89 8.58
C THR A 9 -52.24 -28.34 9.90
N ALA A 10 -51.97 -29.19 10.89
CA ALA A 10 -51.29 -28.79 12.14
C ALA A 10 -49.76 -28.62 11.97
N LEU A 11 -49.15 -29.32 11.01
CA LEU A 11 -47.73 -29.19 10.66
C LEU A 11 -47.40 -27.89 9.90
N LEU A 12 -48.39 -27.26 9.25
CA LEU A 12 -48.24 -26.00 8.50
C LEU A 12 -47.94 -24.77 9.37
N PHE A 13 -48.11 -24.86 10.69
CA PHE A 13 -47.81 -23.79 11.65
C PHE A 13 -46.57 -24.06 12.53
N LEU A 14 -45.79 -25.10 12.22
CA LEU A 14 -44.63 -25.46 13.03
C LEU A 14 -43.35 -24.77 12.54
N ILE A 15 -42.69 -24.07 13.45
CA ILE A 15 -41.45 -23.34 13.21
C ILE A 15 -40.36 -24.34 12.76
N PRO A 16 -39.66 -24.10 11.63
CA PRO A 16 -38.59 -24.96 11.16
C PRO A 16 -37.45 -25.01 12.19
N LYS A 17 -36.82 -26.19 12.33
CA LYS A 17 -35.67 -26.32 13.20
C LYS A 17 -34.47 -25.64 12.52
N LYS A 18 -33.95 -24.58 13.12
CA LYS A 18 -32.66 -24.00 12.71
C LYS A 18 -31.55 -24.88 13.28
N ASP A 19 -30.69 -25.38 12.42
CA ASP A 19 -29.38 -25.85 12.89
C ASP A 19 -28.60 -24.56 13.21
N GLU A 20 -27.97 -24.41 14.36
CA GLU A 20 -27.17 -23.22 14.70
C GLU A 20 -26.16 -23.63 15.78
N VAL A 21 -24.94 -23.10 15.72
CA VAL A 21 -23.91 -23.26 16.77
C VAL A 21 -23.79 -21.95 17.52
N ARG A 22 -23.87 -21.99 18.85
CA ARG A 22 -23.78 -20.82 19.72
C ARG A 22 -22.40 -20.76 20.36
N PHE A 23 -21.66 -19.73 20.00
CA PHE A 23 -20.35 -19.42 20.57
C PHE A 23 -20.46 -18.23 21.52
N LEU A 24 -19.71 -18.31 22.61
CA LEU A 24 -19.47 -17.18 23.48
C LEU A 24 -18.03 -16.71 23.31
N TYR A 25 -17.86 -15.45 22.92
CA TYR A 25 -16.63 -14.70 23.11
C TYR A 25 -16.67 -14.09 24.53
N ALA A 26 -15.99 -14.74 25.47
CA ALA A 26 -16.08 -14.41 26.90
C ALA A 26 -15.10 -13.29 27.25
N THR A 27 -15.62 -12.10 27.58
CA THR A 27 -14.84 -10.89 27.87
C THR A 27 -14.72 -10.61 29.36
N ALA A 28 -13.80 -9.71 29.71
CA ALA A 28 -13.65 -9.19 31.06
C ALA A 28 -14.76 -8.19 31.43
N GLU A 29 -15.05 -7.23 30.55
CA GLU A 29 -15.95 -6.10 30.87
C GLU A 29 -17.44 -6.46 30.83
N GLY A 30 -18.19 -5.98 31.84
CA GLY A 30 -19.64 -6.10 32.01
C GLY A 30 -20.46 -5.24 31.05
N ALA A 31 -21.75 -5.53 30.91
CA ALA A 31 -22.68 -4.86 29.96
C ALA A 31 -22.83 -3.31 30.12
N ALA A 32 -22.13 -2.67 31.04
CA ALA A 32 -22.20 -1.22 31.27
C ALA A 32 -21.57 -0.37 30.14
N GLY A 33 -20.72 -0.95 29.27
CA GLY A 33 -20.22 -0.27 28.07
C GLY A 33 -21.17 -0.31 26.85
N GLN A 34 -22.25 -1.11 26.89
CA GLN A 34 -23.19 -1.28 25.76
C GLN A 34 -24.36 -0.29 25.77
N ALA A 35 -24.55 0.48 26.84
CA ALA A 35 -25.63 1.47 26.91
C ALA A 35 -25.47 2.64 25.91
N ALA A 36 -24.31 2.78 25.26
CA ALA A 36 -24.08 3.79 24.22
C ALA A 36 -24.42 3.30 22.79
N GLN A 37 -24.69 2.00 22.57
CA GLN A 37 -24.96 1.44 21.23
C GLN A 37 -26.28 0.66 21.12
N ALA A 38 -26.88 0.19 22.22
CA ALA A 38 -28.15 -0.53 22.19
C ALA A 38 -29.40 0.36 22.30
N GLY A 39 -29.25 1.69 22.38
CA GLY A 39 -30.37 2.64 22.48
C GLY A 39 -31.08 2.96 21.16
N ALA A 40 -30.66 2.36 20.03
CA ALA A 40 -31.17 2.71 18.70
C ALA A 40 -32.23 1.76 18.12
N ASP A 41 -32.45 0.56 18.70
CA ASP A 41 -33.33 -0.46 18.10
C ASP A 41 -34.64 -0.74 18.88
N GLU A 42 -34.91 -0.05 19.99
CA GLU A 42 -36.12 -0.29 20.81
C GLU A 42 -36.99 0.97 21.04
N ALA A 43 -37.02 1.90 20.08
CA ALA A 43 -37.93 3.04 20.10
C ALA A 43 -38.77 3.22 18.82
N ASP A 44 -38.92 2.20 17.97
CA ASP A 44 -39.71 2.28 16.72
C ASP A 44 -40.92 1.34 16.64
N ALA A 45 -41.46 0.95 17.80
CA ALA A 45 -42.72 0.20 17.90
C ALA A 45 -43.85 0.96 18.63
N ALA A 46 -43.71 2.26 18.91
CA ALA A 46 -44.74 3.01 19.61
C ALA A 46 -44.75 4.53 19.32
N ALA A 47 -45.02 4.97 18.09
CA ALA A 47 -45.56 6.33 17.84
C ALA A 47 -46.13 6.50 16.42
N SER A 48 -47.20 5.77 16.07
CA SER A 48 -48.11 6.22 15.00
C SER A 48 -49.10 7.24 15.58
N ALA A 49 -48.74 8.52 15.66
CA ALA A 49 -49.67 9.66 15.70
C ALA A 49 -48.94 11.01 15.79
N GLY A 50 -49.25 11.92 14.86
CA GLY A 50 -49.28 13.36 15.15
C GLY A 50 -48.25 14.27 14.48
N SER A 51 -48.61 14.76 13.28
CA SER A 51 -48.41 16.11 12.73
C SER A 51 -47.48 17.16 13.41
N GLY A 52 -46.71 17.88 12.58
CA GLY A 52 -46.72 19.36 12.61
C GLY A 52 -45.37 20.11 12.75
N ALA A 53 -44.87 20.62 11.62
CA ALA A 53 -44.36 21.98 11.36
C ALA A 53 -43.28 22.69 12.24
N THR A 54 -42.34 23.33 11.50
CA THR A 54 -41.71 24.67 11.65
C THR A 54 -40.55 24.96 12.65
N ASP A 55 -39.38 25.24 12.04
CA ASP A 55 -38.64 26.52 11.98
C ASP A 55 -37.53 26.93 13.01
N THR A 56 -36.44 27.45 12.42
CA THR A 56 -35.46 28.49 12.85
C THR A 56 -34.38 28.35 13.96
N THR A 57 -33.17 28.75 13.53
CA THR A 57 -32.16 29.66 14.13
C THR A 57 -30.91 29.16 14.90
N ALA A 58 -29.80 29.82 14.57
CA ALA A 58 -28.39 29.63 14.93
C ALA A 58 -27.93 30.49 16.11
N VAL A 59 -26.82 30.13 16.78
CA VAL A 59 -25.88 31.05 17.49
C VAL A 59 -24.45 30.46 17.59
N ARG A 60 -23.45 31.30 17.29
CA ARG A 60 -21.97 31.16 17.53
C ARG A 60 -21.59 31.53 18.97
N VAL A 61 -20.42 31.09 19.49
CA VAL A 61 -19.40 31.94 20.19
C VAL A 61 -18.07 31.15 20.42
N ARG A 62 -16.93 31.88 20.30
CA ARG A 62 -15.50 31.52 20.53
C ARG A 62 -15.05 31.64 22.01
N ALA A 63 -13.91 31.02 22.39
CA ALA A 63 -12.66 31.71 22.83
C ALA A 63 -11.69 30.87 23.72
N ASP A 64 -10.40 30.88 23.32
CA ASP A 64 -9.13 31.13 24.04
C ASP A 64 -8.50 30.22 25.14
N ALA A 65 -7.37 29.59 24.77
CA ALA A 65 -5.94 29.82 25.11
C ALA A 65 -5.30 29.78 26.55
N ALA A 66 -3.97 29.48 26.53
CA ALA A 66 -2.86 29.58 27.51
C ALA A 66 -2.54 28.32 28.36
N GLY A 67 -1.30 27.88 28.64
CA GLY A 67 0.09 28.33 28.36
C GLY A 67 1.09 27.67 29.37
N ALA A 68 2.41 27.76 29.09
CA ALA A 68 3.58 27.68 30.02
C ALA A 68 4.50 26.41 30.13
N THR A 69 5.66 26.50 29.42
CA THR A 69 7.09 26.46 29.87
C THR A 69 7.69 25.43 30.87
N ALA A 70 8.80 24.76 30.47
CA ALA A 70 10.20 24.96 30.98
C ALA A 70 11.08 23.71 31.28
N SER A 71 12.19 23.61 30.52
CA SER A 71 13.61 23.37 30.93
C SER A 71 14.22 21.97 31.22
N ALA A 72 15.44 21.81 30.66
CA ALA A 72 16.68 21.20 31.20
C ALA A 72 16.78 19.66 31.27
N LYS A 73 17.93 18.98 31.05
CA LYS A 73 19.25 19.19 30.42
C LYS A 73 20.00 17.85 30.63
N THR A 74 20.95 17.50 29.75
CA THR A 74 22.10 16.54 29.92
C THR A 74 21.75 15.05 30.08
N GLY A 75 22.46 14.06 29.53
CA GLY A 75 23.70 13.90 28.78
C GLY A 75 23.97 12.39 28.76
N ALA A 76 24.01 11.75 27.59
CA ALA A 76 25.21 11.37 26.85
C ALA A 76 25.85 10.01 27.25
N GLY A 77 25.92 9.12 26.26
CA GLY A 77 27.01 8.16 26.03
C GLY A 77 26.68 6.68 26.29
N ALA A 78 27.11 5.69 25.51
CA ALA A 78 27.74 5.59 24.19
C ALA A 78 27.94 4.08 23.88
N ALA A 79 28.08 3.76 22.58
CA ALA A 79 29.04 2.80 22.00
C ALA A 79 28.58 1.42 21.44
N HIS A 80 28.80 1.30 20.11
CA HIS A 80 29.32 0.17 19.31
C HIS A 80 28.46 -1.11 19.11
N SER A 81 28.44 -1.82 17.98
CA SER A 81 28.91 -1.66 16.58
C SER A 81 28.42 -2.89 15.76
N ASP A 82 28.35 -2.73 14.43
CA ASP A 82 28.58 -3.74 13.38
C ASP A 82 27.51 -4.76 12.91
N THR A 83 26.89 -4.40 11.77
CA THR A 83 27.00 -4.99 10.40
C THR A 83 26.89 -6.50 10.13
N ALA A 84 26.01 -6.85 9.15
CA ALA A 84 26.29 -7.49 7.85
C ALA A 84 25.09 -8.37 7.37
N ALA A 85 24.44 -8.03 6.24
CA ALA A 85 24.71 -8.50 4.84
C ALA A 85 23.90 -9.79 4.48
N ALA A 86 23.58 -10.19 3.24
CA ALA A 86 24.01 -9.85 1.86
C ALA A 86 22.94 -10.42 0.86
N GLN A 87 22.66 -9.81 -0.32
CA GLN A 87 23.21 -10.07 -1.70
C GLN A 87 22.83 -11.38 -2.44
N ALA A 88 22.53 -11.26 -3.76
CA ALA A 88 23.24 -11.90 -4.91
C ALA A 88 22.49 -11.71 -6.27
N GLU A 89 23.00 -12.13 -7.43
CA GLU A 89 24.07 -11.58 -8.30
C GLU A 89 23.78 -12.12 -9.75
N LEU A 90 24.35 -11.52 -10.81
CA LEU A 90 24.22 -11.87 -12.24
C LEU A 90 25.56 -12.40 -12.85
N GLY A 91 25.50 -13.21 -13.91
CA GLY A 91 26.60 -13.41 -14.88
C GLY A 91 26.25 -14.39 -16.03
N ALA A 92 26.86 -14.43 -17.22
CA ALA A 92 27.69 -13.52 -18.04
C ALA A 92 27.93 -14.17 -19.44
N THR A 93 28.22 -13.39 -20.50
CA THR A 93 29.35 -13.52 -21.49
C THR A 93 29.05 -13.03 -22.93
N ALA A 94 29.82 -12.04 -23.43
CA ALA A 94 30.64 -12.10 -24.66
C ALA A 94 31.21 -10.72 -25.12
N SER A 95 32.53 -10.54 -24.90
CA SER A 95 33.57 -9.93 -25.76
C SER A 95 33.24 -8.84 -26.83
N ALA A 96 33.88 -7.66 -26.71
CA ALA A 96 34.87 -7.15 -27.69
C ALA A 96 35.69 -5.95 -27.16
N LYS A 97 37.01 -6.00 -27.41
CA LYS A 97 38.06 -4.97 -27.20
C LYS A 97 37.76 -3.71 -28.05
N THR A 98 38.02 -2.49 -27.59
CA THR A 98 39.29 -1.70 -27.64
C THR A 98 38.99 -0.37 -26.91
N GLY A 99 39.77 0.25 -26.03
CA GLY A 99 41.22 0.50 -26.01
C GLY A 99 41.45 2.02 -26.01
N ALA A 100 41.55 2.65 -24.84
CA ALA A 100 42.29 3.91 -24.61
C ALA A 100 42.40 4.22 -23.10
N THR A 101 43.62 4.00 -22.61
CA THR A 101 44.32 4.61 -21.45
C THR A 101 44.14 6.13 -21.36
N ALA A 102 44.26 6.87 -20.25
CA ALA A 102 44.96 6.74 -18.97
C ALA A 102 44.41 7.83 -18.01
N ALA A 103 44.14 7.49 -16.74
CA ALA A 103 44.93 7.82 -15.54
C ALA A 103 44.61 9.16 -14.86
N MET A 104 44.13 9.08 -13.62
CA MET A 104 44.86 9.61 -12.46
C MET A 104 44.41 8.88 -11.19
N ALA A 105 45.39 8.30 -10.50
CA ALA A 105 45.25 7.65 -9.22
C ALA A 105 45.24 8.70 -8.10
N ALA A 106 44.31 8.57 -7.15
CA ALA A 106 44.45 9.16 -5.83
C ALA A 106 44.17 8.08 -4.79
N SER A 107 45.13 7.94 -3.88
CA SER A 107 45.25 6.92 -2.84
C SER A 107 44.07 6.92 -1.87
N ALA A 108 43.32 5.81 -1.83
CA ALA A 108 42.41 5.51 -0.74
C ALA A 108 43.22 5.04 0.48
N THR A 109 43.18 5.81 1.57
CA THR A 109 43.44 5.31 2.93
C THR A 109 42.09 5.08 3.61
N PRO A 110 41.94 4.00 4.39
CA PRO A 110 40.64 3.66 5.00
C PRO A 110 40.26 4.66 6.09
N TYR A 111 39.10 5.29 5.90
CA TYR A 111 38.48 6.21 6.84
C TYR A 111 37.93 5.42 8.04
N THR A 112 38.54 5.60 9.21
CA THR A 112 37.90 5.32 10.50
C THR A 112 37.05 6.54 10.88
N ALA A 113 35.75 6.48 10.63
CA ALA A 113 34.82 7.55 11.01
C ALA A 113 34.50 7.47 12.51
N THR A 114 35.13 8.34 13.29
CA THR A 114 34.65 8.68 14.64
C THR A 114 33.47 9.64 14.53
N ALA A 115 32.29 9.20 14.97
CA ALA A 115 31.07 10.00 15.02
C ALA A 115 31.28 11.28 15.85
N ALA A 116 31.03 12.44 15.24
CA ALA A 116 30.98 13.73 15.92
C ALA A 116 29.74 14.52 15.46
N ASN A 117 28.77 14.59 16.39
CA ASN A 117 27.78 15.65 16.62
C ASN A 117 27.11 16.32 15.41
N SER A 118 26.00 15.74 14.96
CA SER A 118 24.89 16.49 14.37
C SER A 118 24.21 17.35 15.45
N PRO A 119 23.79 18.60 15.16
CA PRO A 119 22.95 19.34 16.08
C PRO A 119 21.62 18.60 16.24
N ALA A 120 21.19 18.48 17.49
CA ALA A 120 19.99 17.76 17.88
C ALA A 120 18.81 18.21 17.02
N ALA A 121 18.31 17.30 16.17
CA ALA A 121 16.89 17.24 15.91
C ALA A 121 16.23 17.27 17.28
N THR A 122 15.49 18.34 17.58
CA THR A 122 14.54 18.31 18.67
C THR A 122 13.65 17.13 18.40
N THR A 123 13.91 16.01 19.10
CA THR A 123 13.01 14.89 19.23
C THR A 123 11.64 15.51 19.41
N PRO A 124 10.69 15.38 18.46
CA PRO A 124 9.31 15.59 18.82
C PRO A 124 9.13 14.64 19.98
N ALA A 125 8.77 15.17 21.15
CA ALA A 125 8.39 14.35 22.28
C ALA A 125 7.55 13.20 21.72
N MET A 126 7.89 11.96 22.08
CA MET A 126 7.06 10.80 21.84
C MET A 126 5.62 11.15 22.26
N GLN A 127 4.83 11.67 21.34
CA GLN A 127 3.56 11.06 21.07
C GLN A 127 4.02 9.71 20.48
N GLN A 128 4.24 8.63 21.25
CA GLN A 128 3.14 8.01 21.99
C GLN A 128 1.82 8.68 21.59
N GLN A 129 1.46 8.57 20.29
CA GLN A 129 0.21 7.91 20.01
C GLN A 129 0.32 6.65 20.84
N SER A 130 -0.12 6.75 22.11
CA SER A 130 -0.51 5.61 22.87
C SER A 130 -1.25 4.80 21.82
N ALA A 131 -0.83 3.56 21.56
CA ALA A 131 -1.77 2.55 21.15
C ALA A 131 -2.97 2.87 22.03
N ALA A 132 -4.02 3.45 21.44
CA ALA A 132 -5.15 3.86 22.21
C ALA A 132 -5.54 2.53 22.80
N LYS A 133 -5.24 2.33 24.09
CA LYS A 133 -5.97 1.41 24.90
C LYS A 133 -7.34 2.06 24.89
N THR A 134 -8.06 1.82 23.79
CA THR A 134 -9.49 1.70 23.83
C THR A 134 -9.65 0.72 24.96
N ASP A 135 -10.04 1.27 26.10
CA ASP A 135 -10.24 0.58 27.36
C ASP A 135 -11.55 -0.22 27.20
N VAL A 136 -11.59 -1.06 26.16
CA VAL A 136 -12.79 -1.77 25.69
C VAL A 136 -12.89 -3.15 26.33
N GLY A 137 -11.99 -3.48 27.26
CA GLY A 137 -12.12 -4.67 28.11
C GLY A 137 -12.06 -6.03 27.39
N TYR A 138 -11.66 -6.05 26.11
CA TYR A 138 -11.45 -7.26 25.30
C TYR A 138 -10.46 -7.02 24.14
N ASP A 139 -9.98 -8.09 23.51
CA ASP A 139 -9.12 -8.07 22.32
C ASP A 139 -9.95 -7.81 21.05
N THR A 140 -9.86 -6.58 20.52
CA THR A 140 -10.60 -6.15 19.32
C THR A 140 -10.19 -6.87 18.05
N ALA A 141 -8.92 -7.27 17.92
CA ALA A 141 -8.46 -8.04 16.77
C ALA A 141 -9.09 -9.43 16.76
N ALA A 142 -9.03 -10.13 17.90
CA ALA A 142 -9.62 -11.45 18.03
C ALA A 142 -11.14 -11.43 17.82
N TYR A 143 -11.85 -10.45 18.39
CA TYR A 143 -13.28 -10.31 18.15
C TYR A 143 -13.60 -9.92 16.70
N GLY A 144 -12.84 -9.00 16.08
CA GLY A 144 -13.04 -8.58 14.68
C GLY A 144 -12.95 -9.74 13.69
N HIS A 145 -12.03 -10.68 13.95
CA HIS A 145 -11.90 -11.94 13.20
C HIS A 145 -13.17 -12.79 13.26
N PHE A 146 -13.73 -12.96 14.47
CA PHE A 146 -14.99 -13.67 14.66
C PHE A 146 -16.20 -12.92 14.10
N ALA A 147 -16.23 -11.59 14.22
CA ALA A 147 -17.31 -10.74 13.74
C ALA A 147 -17.43 -10.76 12.21
N GLN A 148 -16.29 -10.86 11.51
CA GLN A 148 -16.23 -10.97 10.05
C GLN A 148 -16.00 -12.42 9.58
N THR A 149 -16.48 -13.40 10.35
CA THR A 149 -16.29 -14.82 10.00
C THR A 149 -17.03 -15.21 8.72
N LEU A 150 -16.38 -16.07 7.94
CA LEU A 150 -17.00 -16.73 6.78
C LEU A 150 -17.80 -17.97 7.18
N ASN A 151 -17.66 -18.49 8.40
CA ASN A 151 -18.46 -19.61 8.86
C ASN A 151 -19.94 -19.17 8.95
N ALA A 152 -20.77 -19.83 8.17
CA ALA A 152 -22.21 -19.64 8.22
C ALA A 152 -22.81 -20.44 9.37
N ASN A 153 -24.05 -20.10 9.75
CA ASN A 153 -24.82 -20.84 10.74
C ASN A 153 -24.20 -20.91 12.15
N VAL A 154 -23.31 -19.96 12.43
CA VAL A 154 -22.67 -19.73 13.73
C VAL A 154 -23.20 -18.41 14.30
N ARG A 155 -23.65 -18.45 15.54
CA ARG A 155 -24.01 -17.26 16.32
C ARG A 155 -22.91 -16.97 17.33
N MET A 156 -22.28 -15.81 17.19
CA MET A 156 -21.27 -15.32 18.11
C MET A 156 -21.88 -14.29 19.06
N ASP A 157 -22.01 -14.63 20.35
CA ASP A 157 -22.38 -13.66 21.38
C ASP A 157 -21.10 -13.18 22.10
N LYS A 158 -20.95 -11.87 22.32
CA LYS A 158 -19.87 -11.27 23.12
C LYS A 158 -20.42 -10.82 24.46
N LEU A 159 -20.04 -11.49 25.55
CA LEU A 159 -20.58 -11.22 26.89
C LEU A 159 -19.51 -11.36 27.97
N ALA A 160 -19.65 -10.57 29.03
CA ALA A 160 -18.81 -10.62 30.21
C ALA A 160 -18.95 -11.97 30.93
N LEU A 161 -17.83 -12.66 31.16
CA LEU A 161 -17.87 -13.97 31.81
C LEU A 161 -18.37 -13.89 33.27
N ARG A 162 -18.07 -12.77 33.95
CA ARG A 162 -18.49 -12.52 35.32
C ARG A 162 -20.02 -12.45 35.47
N ASP A 163 -20.70 -11.90 34.48
CA ASP A 163 -22.16 -11.66 34.49
C ASP A 163 -22.98 -12.92 34.17
N LEU A 164 -22.33 -13.97 33.63
CA LEU A 164 -23.00 -15.20 33.25
C LEU A 164 -23.09 -16.18 34.42
N SER A 165 -24.32 -16.60 34.73
CA SER A 165 -24.56 -17.78 35.58
C SER A 165 -24.15 -19.07 34.88
N ALA A 166 -23.85 -20.13 35.64
CA ALA A 166 -23.56 -21.45 35.10
C ALA A 166 -24.71 -22.01 34.22
N ARG A 167 -25.96 -21.58 34.44
CA ARG A 167 -27.10 -21.95 33.60
C ARG A 167 -27.08 -21.22 32.25
N GLN A 168 -26.72 -19.94 32.24
CA GLN A 168 -26.58 -19.18 30.99
C GLN A 168 -25.39 -19.69 30.17
N LEU A 169 -24.25 -19.95 30.82
CA LEU A 169 -23.04 -20.45 30.17
C LEU A 169 -23.26 -21.79 29.47
N ARG A 170 -24.05 -22.70 30.06
CA ARG A 170 -24.42 -24.00 29.45
C ARG A 170 -25.25 -23.91 28.16
N ARG A 171 -25.71 -22.72 27.75
CA ARG A 171 -26.42 -22.53 26.47
C ARG A 171 -25.47 -22.45 25.27
N TYR A 172 -24.17 -22.26 25.52
CA TYR A 172 -23.15 -22.14 24.50
C TYR A 172 -22.48 -23.48 24.24
N ASP A 173 -22.28 -23.81 22.96
CA ASP A 173 -21.60 -25.02 22.53
C ASP A 173 -20.09 -24.92 22.70
N ALA A 174 -19.56 -23.69 22.64
CA ALA A 174 -18.18 -23.38 22.91
C ALA A 174 -18.01 -21.98 23.51
N VAL A 175 -16.93 -21.82 24.28
CA VAL A 175 -16.47 -20.56 24.86
C VAL A 175 -15.04 -20.31 24.37
N TYR A 176 -14.82 -19.17 23.75
CA TYR A 176 -13.48 -18.62 23.49
C TYR A 176 -13.15 -17.63 24.60
N ALA A 177 -12.07 -17.89 25.35
CA ALA A 177 -11.66 -17.01 26.45
C ALA A 177 -10.82 -15.84 25.91
N ASP A 178 -11.33 -14.61 26.07
CA ASP A 178 -10.61 -13.42 25.66
C ASP A 178 -9.36 -13.18 26.53
N PRO A 179 -8.20 -12.84 25.93
CA PRO A 179 -6.97 -12.53 26.67
C PRO A 179 -7.10 -11.52 27.83
N ALA A 180 -8.00 -10.54 27.73
CA ALA A 180 -8.24 -9.53 28.78
C ALA A 180 -8.78 -10.15 30.07
N LEU A 181 -9.37 -11.36 30.03
CA LEU A 181 -9.77 -12.10 31.24
C LEU A 181 -8.60 -12.37 32.19
N LEU A 182 -7.35 -12.37 31.70
CA LEU A 182 -6.17 -12.54 32.54
C LEU A 182 -5.92 -11.38 33.51
N GLN A 183 -6.57 -10.23 33.27
CA GLN A 183 -6.52 -9.07 34.15
C GLN A 183 -7.66 -9.08 35.19
N GLU A 184 -8.55 -10.07 35.18
CA GLU A 184 -9.64 -10.18 36.15
C GLU A 184 -9.12 -10.44 37.56
N PRO A 185 -9.48 -9.63 38.56
CA PRO A 185 -9.00 -9.80 39.94
C PRO A 185 -9.51 -11.11 40.58
N ASP A 186 -10.66 -11.64 40.13
CA ASP A 186 -11.24 -12.89 40.60
C ASP A 186 -11.10 -14.03 39.57
N TRP A 187 -9.91 -14.14 38.96
CA TRP A 187 -9.63 -15.19 37.97
C TRP A 187 -9.91 -16.60 38.48
N ALA A 188 -9.62 -16.92 39.74
CA ALA A 188 -9.81 -18.27 40.28
C ALA A 188 -11.27 -18.73 40.17
N THR A 189 -12.22 -17.86 40.53
CA THR A 189 -13.66 -18.14 40.42
C THR A 189 -14.10 -18.28 38.96
N LEU A 190 -13.57 -17.44 38.07
CA LEU A 190 -13.86 -17.52 36.63
C LEU A 190 -13.30 -18.80 35.99
N ALA A 191 -12.08 -19.19 36.36
CA ALA A 191 -11.46 -20.44 35.92
C ALA A 191 -12.28 -21.66 36.38
N ASP A 192 -12.72 -21.69 37.64
CA ASP A 192 -13.60 -22.75 38.15
C ASP A 192 -14.94 -22.82 37.41
N LYS A 193 -15.51 -21.66 37.06
CA LYS A 193 -16.73 -21.56 36.25
C LYS A 193 -16.52 -22.17 34.86
N LEU A 194 -15.41 -21.86 34.20
CA LEU A 194 -15.05 -22.41 32.88
C LEU A 194 -14.75 -23.91 32.94
N MET A 195 -13.98 -24.37 33.93
CA MET A 195 -13.70 -25.81 34.11
C MET A 195 -14.99 -26.60 34.38
N THR A 196 -15.91 -26.03 35.16
CA THR A 196 -17.23 -26.64 35.40
C THR A 196 -18.05 -26.69 34.13
N TYR A 197 -18.05 -25.63 33.32
CA TYR A 197 -18.69 -25.61 32.02
C TYR A 197 -18.15 -26.73 31.10
N THR A 198 -16.82 -26.84 30.99
CA THR A 198 -16.16 -27.87 30.18
C THR A 198 -16.52 -29.28 30.65
N ARG A 199 -16.43 -29.57 31.95
CA ARG A 199 -16.77 -30.89 32.51
C ARG A 199 -18.20 -31.35 32.18
N ASN A 200 -19.11 -30.40 31.97
CA ASN A 200 -20.53 -30.64 31.66
C ASN A 200 -20.84 -30.59 30.14
N GLY A 201 -19.87 -30.89 29.28
CA GLY A 201 -20.08 -31.00 27.83
C GLY A 201 -19.75 -29.75 27.02
N GLY A 202 -19.31 -28.67 27.68
CA GLY A 202 -18.87 -27.45 27.03
C GLY A 202 -17.50 -27.60 26.35
N ARG A 203 -17.24 -26.81 25.31
CA ARG A 203 -15.92 -26.74 24.67
C ARG A 203 -15.24 -25.41 25.03
N LEU A 204 -14.05 -25.49 25.61
CA LEU A 204 -13.27 -24.32 26.00
C LEU A 204 -12.08 -24.16 25.07
N LEU A 205 -11.99 -23.01 24.42
CA LEU A 205 -10.93 -22.65 23.49
C LEU A 205 -10.05 -21.59 24.16
N LEU A 206 -8.76 -21.90 24.31
CA LEU A 206 -7.82 -21.09 25.06
C LEU A 206 -6.60 -20.72 24.22
N ASP A 207 -6.27 -19.42 24.19
CA ASP A 207 -4.99 -18.94 23.68
C ASP A 207 -3.84 -19.34 24.62
N ASN A 208 -2.61 -19.37 24.10
CA ASN A 208 -1.44 -19.91 24.81
C ASN A 208 -1.16 -19.30 26.18
N MET A 209 -1.45 -18.00 26.34
CA MET A 209 -1.25 -17.27 27.59
C MET A 209 -2.05 -17.82 28.78
N PHE A 210 -3.13 -18.57 28.52
CA PHE A 210 -3.90 -19.25 29.56
C PHE A 210 -3.24 -20.54 30.06
N ALA A 211 -2.18 -21.05 29.42
CA ALA A 211 -1.57 -22.32 29.80
C ALA A 211 -1.17 -22.36 31.29
N SER A 212 -0.57 -21.28 31.81
CA SER A 212 -0.16 -21.18 33.23
C SER A 212 -1.31 -20.92 34.21
N ARG A 213 -2.55 -20.77 33.72
CA ARG A 213 -3.70 -20.27 34.47
C ARG A 213 -4.75 -21.33 34.78
N PHE A 214 -4.57 -22.53 34.24
CA PHE A 214 -5.38 -23.71 34.53
C PHE A 214 -4.52 -24.85 35.10
N PRO A 215 -5.10 -25.76 35.90
CA PRO A 215 -4.39 -26.93 36.39
C PRO A 215 -3.89 -27.83 35.26
N ALA A 216 -2.71 -28.44 35.45
CA ALA A 216 -2.07 -29.31 34.47
C ALA A 216 -2.95 -30.51 34.08
N GLU A 217 -3.65 -31.09 35.05
CA GLU A 217 -4.58 -32.21 34.80
C GLU A 217 -5.80 -31.80 33.98
N PHE A 218 -6.25 -30.54 34.10
CA PHE A 218 -7.35 -30.01 33.30
C PHE A 218 -6.92 -29.82 31.84
N LEU A 219 -5.71 -29.27 31.62
CA LEU A 219 -5.12 -29.13 30.29
C LEU A 219 -4.63 -30.46 29.71
N GLY A 220 -4.49 -31.50 30.54
CA GLY A 220 -4.09 -32.84 30.15
C GLY A 220 -2.59 -33.03 29.99
N GLY A 221 -1.77 -32.23 30.66
CA GLY A 221 -0.31 -32.31 30.61
C GLY A 221 0.39 -31.24 31.46
N ALA A 222 1.66 -31.45 31.77
CA ALA A 222 2.46 -30.46 32.50
C ALA A 222 2.80 -29.27 31.59
N VAL A 223 2.61 -28.04 32.08
CA VAL A 223 2.89 -26.82 31.32
C VAL A 223 4.39 -26.52 31.37
N VAL A 224 5.00 -26.38 30.19
CA VAL A 224 6.45 -26.16 30.01
C VAL A 224 6.64 -24.86 29.24
N LYS A 225 7.47 -23.95 29.76
CA LYS A 225 7.88 -22.75 29.00
C LYS A 225 8.79 -23.19 27.85
N LEU A 226 8.47 -22.76 26.63
CA LEU A 226 9.29 -23.07 25.45
C LEU A 226 10.46 -22.09 25.32
N PRO A 227 11.70 -22.57 25.19
CA PRO A 227 12.78 -21.71 24.73
C PRO A 227 12.60 -21.35 23.25
N ALA A 228 13.14 -20.20 22.83
CA ALA A 228 13.21 -19.88 21.42
C ALA A 228 14.09 -20.92 20.69
N PRO A 229 13.67 -21.44 19.52
CA PRO A 229 14.46 -22.36 18.75
C PRO A 229 15.60 -21.64 18.03
N ASP A 230 16.74 -22.32 17.86
CA ASP A 230 17.92 -21.78 17.18
C ASP A 230 17.77 -21.73 15.64
N ALA A 231 16.81 -22.49 15.10
CA ALA A 231 16.50 -22.60 13.67
C ALA A 231 15.01 -22.87 13.46
N ALA A 232 14.53 -22.76 12.22
CA ALA A 232 13.14 -23.05 11.87
C ALA A 232 12.69 -24.40 12.47
N PRO A 233 11.59 -24.43 13.26
CA PRO A 233 11.23 -25.62 14.03
C PRO A 233 10.75 -26.75 13.13
N GLN A 234 11.25 -27.96 13.37
CA GLN A 234 10.74 -29.17 12.73
C GLN A 234 9.49 -29.65 13.48
N LEU A 235 8.33 -29.22 12.99
CA LEU A 235 7.04 -29.54 13.60
C LEU A 235 6.54 -30.93 13.18
N SER A 236 5.87 -31.62 14.10
CA SER A 236 5.21 -32.89 13.85
C SER A 236 3.69 -32.75 13.98
N PHE A 237 2.97 -33.43 13.09
CA PHE A 237 1.51 -33.39 12.96
C PHE A 237 0.94 -34.80 13.17
N PRO A 238 0.76 -35.25 14.43
CA PRO A 238 0.22 -36.58 14.74
C PRO A 238 -1.24 -36.72 14.29
N GLN A 239 -1.77 -37.94 14.24
CA GLN A 239 -3.17 -38.15 13.81
C GLN A 239 -4.16 -37.37 14.69
N ALA A 240 -4.81 -36.37 14.10
CA ALA A 240 -5.84 -35.56 14.75
C ALA A 240 -7.22 -36.25 14.66
N PRO A 241 -8.14 -35.96 15.61
CA PRO A 241 -9.55 -36.30 15.45
C PRO A 241 -10.10 -35.69 14.15
N TRP A 242 -10.97 -36.41 13.45
CA TRP A 242 -11.49 -36.01 12.13
C TRP A 242 -11.98 -34.55 12.12
N ASN A 243 -12.79 -34.17 13.11
CA ASN A 243 -13.39 -32.83 13.18
C ASN A 243 -12.35 -31.73 13.46
N ALA A 244 -11.19 -32.06 14.02
CA ALA A 244 -10.11 -31.12 14.36
C ALA A 244 -8.99 -31.06 13.30
N GLN A 245 -9.05 -31.88 12.24
CA GLN A 245 -8.03 -31.90 11.17
C GLN A 245 -7.85 -30.53 10.50
N GLY A 246 -8.93 -29.76 10.32
CA GLY A 246 -8.85 -28.41 9.74
C GLY A 246 -8.00 -27.44 10.57
N VAL A 247 -8.09 -27.52 11.91
CA VAL A 247 -7.27 -26.71 12.83
C VAL A 247 -5.79 -27.07 12.69
N GLN A 248 -5.48 -28.37 12.64
CA GLN A 248 -4.11 -28.85 12.43
C GLN A 248 -3.57 -28.45 11.05
N GLU A 249 -4.40 -28.54 10.01
CA GLU A 249 -4.03 -28.27 8.63
C GLU A 249 -3.68 -26.81 8.40
N VAL A 250 -4.45 -25.86 8.97
CA VAL A 250 -4.10 -24.43 8.94
C VAL A 250 -2.71 -24.20 9.53
N PHE A 251 -2.45 -24.80 10.69
CA PHE A 251 -1.15 -24.67 11.35
C PHE A 251 -0.02 -25.22 10.48
N ARG A 252 -0.22 -26.41 9.91
CA ARG A 252 0.75 -27.11 9.06
C ARG A 252 1.09 -26.30 7.83
N LEU A 253 0.06 -25.89 7.09
CA LEU A 253 0.23 -25.18 5.82
C LEU A 253 0.88 -23.82 6.03
N PHE A 254 0.39 -23.02 7.00
CA PHE A 254 0.95 -21.71 7.26
C PHE A 254 2.41 -21.78 7.70
N THR A 255 2.72 -22.61 8.70
CA THR A 255 4.09 -22.67 9.25
C THR A 255 5.09 -23.26 8.26
N ALA A 256 4.69 -24.22 7.41
CA ALA A 256 5.55 -24.74 6.35
C ALA A 256 5.96 -23.63 5.37
N SER A 257 4.98 -22.88 4.86
CA SER A 257 5.23 -21.79 3.93
C SER A 257 5.99 -20.63 4.59
N TYR A 258 5.57 -20.21 5.79
CA TYR A 258 6.19 -19.09 6.51
C TYR A 258 7.68 -19.34 6.82
N PHE A 259 8.02 -20.49 7.42
CA PHE A 259 9.42 -20.76 7.78
C PHE A 259 10.30 -21.04 6.56
N LYS A 260 9.73 -21.50 5.44
CA LYS A 260 10.45 -21.62 4.17
C LYS A 260 10.83 -20.26 3.60
N GLN A 261 9.93 -19.26 3.68
CA GLN A 261 10.15 -17.94 3.07
C GLN A 261 10.86 -16.93 3.99
N ASN A 262 10.54 -16.91 5.28
CA ASN A 262 10.99 -15.87 6.22
C ASN A 262 12.08 -16.32 7.21
N ALA A 263 12.35 -17.63 7.30
CA ALA A 263 13.14 -18.24 8.37
C ALA A 263 12.67 -17.76 9.77
N LEU A 264 13.56 -17.75 10.78
CA LEU A 264 13.27 -17.17 12.10
C LEU A 264 13.48 -15.64 12.18
N ASN A 265 14.03 -15.04 11.12
CA ASN A 265 14.42 -13.61 11.13
C ASN A 265 13.21 -12.69 11.35
N GLY A 266 12.04 -13.08 10.83
CA GLY A 266 10.78 -12.36 11.05
C GLY A 266 10.17 -12.47 12.45
N LEU A 267 10.74 -13.29 13.34
CA LEU A 267 10.28 -13.53 14.71
C LEU A 267 11.43 -13.42 15.73
N ILE A 268 12.41 -12.55 15.46
CA ILE A 268 13.53 -12.34 16.40
C ILE A 268 13.01 -11.78 17.72
N GLY A 269 13.43 -12.39 18.83
CA GLY A 269 12.96 -12.00 20.16
C GLY A 269 11.54 -12.45 20.49
N PHE A 270 10.87 -13.15 19.56
CA PHE A 270 9.52 -13.68 19.76
C PHE A 270 9.49 -14.66 20.94
N ASP A 271 8.55 -14.44 21.88
CA ASP A 271 8.29 -15.36 22.97
C ASP A 271 7.41 -16.54 22.48
N TRP A 272 8.00 -17.73 22.44
CA TRP A 272 7.36 -18.98 22.03
C TRP A 272 6.34 -19.51 23.04
N GLY A 273 6.16 -18.84 24.17
CA GLY A 273 5.08 -19.13 25.11
C GLY A 273 5.29 -20.48 25.81
N TYR A 274 4.20 -21.25 25.92
CA TYR A 274 4.16 -22.52 26.63
C TYR A 274 3.78 -23.68 25.71
N ALA A 275 4.27 -24.88 26.03
CA ALA A 275 3.78 -26.15 25.50
C ALA A 275 3.32 -27.07 26.63
N LEU A 276 2.66 -28.17 26.28
CA LEU A 276 2.33 -29.23 27.23
C LEU A 276 3.27 -30.41 27.05
N GLN A 277 3.77 -30.98 28.15
CA GLN A 277 4.21 -32.37 28.19
C GLN A 277 2.95 -33.23 28.38
N PRO A 278 2.42 -33.85 27.31
CA PRO A 278 1.09 -34.46 27.34
C PRO A 278 1.05 -35.70 28.25
N THR A 279 -0.04 -35.84 29.01
CA THR A 279 -0.40 -37.06 29.74
C THR A 279 -1.71 -37.64 29.21
N THR A 280 -2.78 -36.84 29.19
CA THR A 280 -4.10 -37.20 28.61
C THR A 280 -4.45 -36.34 27.40
N ALA A 281 -3.82 -35.18 27.25
CA ALA A 281 -4.02 -34.31 26.11
C ALA A 281 -3.51 -35.00 24.83
N GLN A 282 -4.33 -34.97 23.79
CA GLN A 282 -3.95 -35.37 22.44
C GLN A 282 -3.23 -34.19 21.77
N PRO A 283 -1.94 -34.33 21.42
CA PRO A 283 -1.27 -33.31 20.64
C PRO A 283 -1.89 -33.24 19.24
N LEU A 284 -2.15 -32.02 18.75
CA LEU A 284 -2.46 -31.75 17.35
C LEU A 284 -1.24 -31.21 16.62
N VAL A 285 -0.35 -30.49 17.31
CA VAL A 285 0.96 -30.08 16.80
C VAL A 285 1.98 -30.31 17.90
N ALA A 286 3.11 -30.94 17.56
CA ALA A 286 4.15 -31.24 18.53
C ALA A 286 5.54 -30.80 18.05
N TYR A 287 6.37 -30.36 18.99
CA TYR A 287 7.76 -29.97 18.81
C TYR A 287 8.61 -30.57 19.95
N ASN A 288 9.64 -31.33 19.60
CA ASN A 288 10.52 -32.03 20.56
C ASN A 288 9.77 -32.85 21.62
N GLY A 289 8.67 -33.51 21.23
CA GLY A 289 7.83 -34.32 22.13
C GLY A 289 6.90 -33.53 23.05
N LEU A 290 6.91 -32.19 22.96
CA LEU A 290 5.96 -31.29 23.62
C LEU A 290 4.83 -30.93 22.66
N ALA A 291 3.60 -30.83 23.16
CA ALA A 291 2.44 -30.40 22.40
C ALA A 291 2.34 -28.87 22.38
N LEU A 292 2.50 -28.26 21.19
CA LEU A 292 2.30 -26.83 20.96
C LEU A 292 0.82 -26.46 20.88
N LEU A 293 0.03 -27.37 20.29
CA LEU A 293 -1.42 -27.30 20.16
C LEU A 293 -1.96 -28.63 20.67
N ALA A 294 -2.89 -28.60 21.62
CA ALA A 294 -3.38 -29.81 22.27
C ALA A 294 -4.88 -29.75 22.56
N LEU A 295 -5.53 -30.91 22.46
CA LEU A 295 -6.93 -31.12 22.81
C LEU A 295 -7.01 -32.12 23.96
N ASN A 296 -7.67 -31.78 25.06
CA ASN A 296 -7.91 -32.69 26.17
C ASN A 296 -9.42 -32.87 26.42
N ARG A 297 -9.83 -34.13 26.64
CA ARG A 297 -11.21 -34.45 27.04
C ARG A 297 -11.32 -34.40 28.55
N VAL A 298 -12.28 -33.63 29.05
CA VAL A 298 -12.50 -33.43 30.49
C VAL A 298 -13.99 -33.60 30.79
N GLY A 299 -14.35 -34.70 31.48
CA GLY A 299 -15.75 -35.07 31.64
C GLY A 299 -16.40 -35.33 30.29
N ASP A 300 -17.53 -34.69 30.02
CA ASP A 300 -18.25 -34.81 28.75
C ASP A 300 -17.81 -33.77 27.70
N GLY A 301 -16.92 -32.83 28.06
CA GLY A 301 -16.49 -31.74 27.20
C GLY A 301 -14.99 -31.74 26.90
N GLU A 302 -14.52 -30.66 26.29
CA GLU A 302 -13.20 -30.58 25.67
C GLU A 302 -12.55 -29.23 25.96
N VAL A 303 -11.24 -29.22 26.20
CA VAL A 303 -10.42 -28.01 26.25
C VAL A 303 -9.34 -28.10 25.18
N LEU A 304 -9.24 -27.05 24.37
CA LEU A 304 -8.21 -26.87 23.35
C LEU A 304 -7.31 -25.71 23.76
N LEU A 305 -6.01 -25.98 23.88
CA LEU A 305 -4.98 -24.97 24.16
C LEU A 305 -4.18 -24.71 22.88
N SER A 306 -4.22 -23.47 22.41
CA SER A 306 -3.49 -22.98 21.23
C SER A 306 -2.01 -22.67 21.52
N SER A 307 -1.22 -22.58 20.46
CA SER A 307 0.18 -22.15 20.53
C SER A 307 0.31 -20.63 20.57
N SER A 308 1.51 -20.09 20.81
CA SER A 308 1.76 -18.65 20.62
C SER A 308 1.92 -18.23 19.16
N LEU A 309 2.20 -19.17 18.25
CA LEU A 309 2.35 -18.88 16.81
C LEU A 309 1.01 -18.62 16.12
N LEU A 310 -0.06 -19.31 16.53
CA LEU A 310 -1.42 -19.10 16.03
C LEU A 310 -2.42 -19.26 17.19
N PRO A 311 -3.16 -18.19 17.55
CA PRO A 311 -3.04 -16.83 17.00
C PRO A 311 -1.72 -16.14 17.42
N ASN A 312 -1.03 -15.48 16.48
CA ASN A 312 0.17 -14.69 16.70
C ASN A 312 -0.19 -13.26 17.16
N ARG A 313 0.50 -12.74 18.17
CA ARG A 313 0.32 -11.36 18.67
C ARG A 313 1.60 -10.53 18.61
N TYR A 314 2.61 -10.95 17.85
CA TYR A 314 3.89 -10.26 17.71
C TYR A 314 3.76 -8.97 16.89
N TYR A 315 2.88 -8.98 15.90
CA TYR A 315 2.51 -7.83 15.07
C TYR A 315 1.09 -7.35 15.38
N PRO A 316 0.75 -6.09 15.07
CA PRO A 316 -0.65 -5.70 14.89
C PRO A 316 -1.33 -6.58 13.83
N THR A 317 -2.47 -7.18 14.16
CA THR A 317 -3.23 -8.06 13.27
C THR A 317 -4.74 -7.76 13.27
N GLY A 318 -5.20 -6.77 14.02
CA GLY A 318 -6.60 -6.41 14.04
C GLY A 318 -7.05 -5.76 12.75
N TYR A 319 -8.29 -6.02 12.35
CA TYR A 319 -8.91 -5.40 11.16
C TYR A 319 -9.17 -3.89 11.33
N ASP A 320 -8.84 -3.31 12.49
CA ASP A 320 -8.70 -1.86 12.70
C ASP A 320 -7.28 -1.34 12.34
N MET A 321 -6.39 -2.21 11.86
CA MET A 321 -4.99 -1.97 11.48
C MET A 321 -4.05 -1.58 12.64
N GLN A 322 -4.52 -1.66 13.89
CA GLN A 322 -3.81 -1.11 15.06
C GLN A 322 -3.72 -2.09 16.22
N SER A 323 -4.73 -2.94 16.41
CA SER A 323 -4.85 -3.86 17.55
C SER A 323 -4.28 -5.26 17.26
N GLY A 324 -4.36 -6.14 18.26
CA GLY A 324 -3.94 -7.54 18.14
C GLY A 324 -2.48 -7.82 18.47
N MET A 325 -1.68 -6.79 18.78
CA MET A 325 -0.31 -6.95 19.23
C MET A 325 -0.18 -7.03 20.76
N ASP A 326 0.83 -7.76 21.22
CA ASP A 326 1.32 -7.77 22.60
C ASP A 326 2.76 -7.22 22.62
N PRO A 327 2.98 -5.99 23.14
CA PRO A 327 4.30 -5.38 23.20
C PRO A 327 5.35 -6.22 23.96
N ALA A 328 4.93 -7.12 24.86
CA ALA A 328 5.82 -7.98 25.60
C ALA A 328 6.45 -9.09 24.74
N LEU A 329 5.93 -9.35 23.52
CA LEU A 329 6.41 -10.41 22.65
C LEU A 329 7.68 -10.06 21.87
N GLY A 330 8.26 -8.87 22.04
CA GLY A 330 9.65 -8.60 21.63
C GLY A 330 9.87 -7.71 20.39
N PHE A 331 8.84 -7.05 19.86
CA PHE A 331 8.95 -6.22 18.64
C PHE A 331 10.10 -5.20 18.68
N GLY A 332 10.44 -4.66 19.85
CA GLY A 332 11.56 -3.74 20.01
C GLY A 332 12.92 -4.30 19.53
N GLN A 333 13.12 -5.62 19.58
CA GLN A 333 14.33 -6.26 19.07
C GLN A 333 14.36 -6.30 17.53
N LEU A 334 13.19 -6.51 16.89
CA LEU A 334 13.07 -6.40 15.44
C LEU A 334 13.37 -4.98 14.97
N ALA A 335 12.82 -3.96 15.64
CA ALA A 335 13.07 -2.56 15.35
C ALA A 335 14.57 -2.20 15.50
N ALA A 336 15.21 -2.67 16.57
CA ALA A 336 16.64 -2.46 16.78
C ALA A 336 17.49 -3.14 15.70
N LYS A 337 17.16 -4.38 15.32
CA LYS A 337 17.86 -5.11 14.26
C LYS A 337 17.72 -4.45 12.90
N ALA A 338 16.53 -3.97 12.54
CA ALA A 338 16.34 -3.34 11.23
C ALA A 338 17.22 -2.08 11.06
N GLY A 339 17.43 -1.31 12.13
CA GLY A 339 18.39 -0.20 12.10
C GLY A 339 19.84 -0.63 11.86
N VAL A 340 20.22 -1.85 12.27
CA VAL A 340 21.55 -2.43 12.03
C VAL A 340 21.66 -3.02 10.63
N ASP A 341 20.64 -3.76 10.18
CA ASP A 341 20.64 -4.46 8.88
C ASP A 341 20.47 -3.48 7.70
N ASN A 342 19.82 -2.34 7.93
CA ASN A 342 19.57 -1.31 6.93
C ASN A 342 20.18 0.03 7.36
N PRO A 343 21.51 0.16 7.42
CA PRO A 343 22.14 1.44 7.71
C PRO A 343 21.75 2.46 6.61
N PRO A 344 21.69 3.76 6.94
CA PRO A 344 21.51 4.79 5.94
C PRO A 344 22.58 4.66 4.85
N THR A 345 22.14 4.50 3.60
CA THR A 345 23.04 4.49 2.44
C THR A 345 23.52 5.91 2.12
N PRO A 346 24.80 6.12 1.80
CA PRO A 346 25.27 7.37 1.20
C PRO A 346 24.51 7.65 -0.10
N GLY A 347 24.02 8.88 -0.28
CA GLY A 347 23.10 9.24 -1.35
C GLY A 347 22.00 10.14 -0.81
N THR A 348 20.85 10.14 -1.49
CA THR A 348 19.83 11.17 -1.34
C THR A 348 19.12 11.08 0.01
N LEU A 349 19.46 11.96 0.95
CA LEU A 349 18.82 11.96 2.28
C LEU A 349 17.29 12.09 2.19
N TYR A 350 16.81 12.85 1.20
CA TYR A 350 15.39 13.11 0.96
C TYR A 350 14.56 11.87 0.56
N PHE A 351 15.16 10.85 -0.08
CA PHE A 351 14.45 9.61 -0.45
C PHE A 351 14.81 8.40 0.43
N ASN A 352 15.68 8.58 1.42
CA ASN A 352 16.25 7.48 2.20
C ASN A 352 15.40 7.11 3.41
N LYS A 353 14.33 6.34 3.18
CA LYS A 353 13.42 5.85 4.23
C LYS A 353 14.08 5.05 5.35
N LYS A 354 15.30 4.54 5.16
CA LYS A 354 16.05 3.82 6.22
C LYS A 354 16.37 4.71 7.42
N LEU A 355 16.27 6.04 7.26
CA LEU A 355 16.39 7.02 8.34
C LEU A 355 15.12 7.12 9.21
N LEU A 356 13.98 6.60 8.76
CA LEU A 356 12.73 6.64 9.51
C LEU A 356 12.75 5.58 10.61
N THR A 357 12.18 5.90 11.77
CA THR A 357 12.09 4.97 12.90
C THR A 357 11.08 3.86 12.58
N GLN A 358 11.49 2.60 12.83
CA GLN A 358 10.58 1.47 12.73
C GLN A 358 9.67 1.40 13.96
N GLU A 359 8.37 1.30 13.71
CA GLU A 359 7.33 1.07 14.71
C GLU A 359 6.56 -0.22 14.40
N PRO A 360 5.78 -0.77 15.35
CA PRO A 360 4.85 -1.88 15.07
C PRO A 360 3.97 -1.54 13.87
N TYR A 361 3.78 -2.47 12.94
CA TYR A 361 3.00 -2.26 11.71
C TYR A 361 2.07 -3.45 11.47
N PHE A 362 0.94 -3.21 10.80
CA PHE A 362 -0.01 -4.29 10.51
C PHE A 362 0.62 -5.36 9.61
N ASN A 363 0.47 -6.63 9.99
CA ASN A 363 1.01 -7.75 9.25
C ASN A 363 -0.12 -8.59 8.63
N PHE A 364 -0.24 -8.53 7.30
CA PHE A 364 -1.26 -9.24 6.54
C PHE A 364 -1.18 -10.77 6.71
N GLU A 365 0.03 -11.34 6.75
CA GLU A 365 0.23 -12.80 6.85
C GLU A 365 -0.35 -13.35 8.15
N PHE A 366 0.02 -12.74 9.27
CA PHE A 366 -0.44 -13.16 10.58
C PHE A 366 -1.90 -12.79 10.81
N ALA A 367 -2.40 -11.69 10.24
CA ALA A 367 -3.83 -11.40 10.25
C ALA A 367 -4.63 -12.50 9.54
N ALA A 368 -4.23 -12.88 8.33
CA ALA A 368 -4.87 -13.95 7.57
C ALA A 368 -4.77 -15.31 8.27
N ALA A 369 -3.58 -15.67 8.78
CA ALA A 369 -3.39 -16.94 9.48
C ALA A 369 -4.17 -17.02 10.81
N ASN A 370 -4.23 -15.92 11.56
CA ASN A 370 -5.05 -15.82 12.77
C ASN A 370 -6.54 -15.97 12.44
N GLN A 371 -7.01 -15.37 11.34
CA GLN A 371 -8.40 -15.48 10.90
C GLN A 371 -8.76 -16.90 10.47
N GLU A 372 -7.92 -17.55 9.66
CA GLU A 372 -8.12 -18.94 9.24
C GLU A 372 -8.14 -19.89 10.45
N TYR A 373 -7.21 -19.70 11.37
CA TYR A 373 -7.12 -20.52 12.57
C TYR A 373 -8.39 -20.42 13.41
N ARG A 374 -8.84 -19.18 13.70
CA ARG A 374 -10.09 -18.93 14.44
C ARG A 374 -11.31 -19.46 13.68
N SER A 375 -11.33 -19.33 12.36
CA SER A 375 -12.38 -19.89 11.50
C SER A 375 -12.44 -21.41 11.56
N GLU A 376 -11.31 -22.10 11.69
CA GLU A 376 -11.28 -23.55 11.89
C GLU A 376 -11.69 -23.99 13.30
N LEU A 377 -11.48 -23.16 14.32
CA LEU A 377 -12.07 -23.41 15.65
C LEU A 377 -13.60 -23.41 15.58
N LEU A 378 -14.20 -22.48 14.83
CA LEU A 378 -15.65 -22.45 14.59
C LEU A 378 -16.12 -23.68 13.83
N ALA A 379 -15.41 -24.05 12.76
CA ALA A 379 -15.71 -25.21 11.93
C ALA A 379 -15.62 -26.52 12.73
N TYR A 380 -14.62 -26.65 13.61
CA TYR A 380 -14.46 -27.80 14.50
C TYR A 380 -15.70 -28.00 15.39
N VAL A 381 -16.13 -26.98 16.13
CA VAL A 381 -17.31 -27.09 17.01
C VAL A 381 -18.58 -27.32 16.18
N SER A 382 -18.67 -26.75 14.99
CA SER A 382 -19.79 -27.00 14.07
C SER A 382 -19.85 -28.47 13.64
N LYS A 383 -18.72 -29.07 13.26
CA LYS A 383 -18.62 -30.49 12.91
C LYS A 383 -18.95 -31.39 14.10
N GLU A 384 -18.50 -31.03 15.30
CA GLU A 384 -18.83 -31.75 16.54
C GLU A 384 -20.35 -31.73 16.86
N LYS A 385 -20.97 -30.55 16.77
CA LYS A 385 -22.39 -30.36 17.09
C LYS A 385 -23.31 -30.91 16.00
N LEU A 386 -23.10 -30.45 14.77
CA LEU A 386 -24.01 -30.61 13.63
C LEU A 386 -23.60 -31.77 12.71
N GLY A 387 -22.34 -32.20 12.72
CA GLY A 387 -21.80 -33.20 11.80
C GLY A 387 -21.25 -32.60 10.49
N TYR A 388 -21.25 -31.28 10.35
CA TYR A 388 -20.68 -30.53 9.22
C TYR A 388 -20.34 -29.10 9.66
N SER A 389 -19.52 -28.43 8.86
CA SER A 389 -19.34 -26.97 8.90
C SER A 389 -19.72 -26.37 7.55
N LEU A 390 -20.24 -25.15 7.55
CA LEU A 390 -20.61 -24.41 6.36
C LEU A 390 -19.82 -23.10 6.32
N LYS A 391 -19.13 -22.82 5.22
CA LYS A 391 -18.35 -21.59 5.04
C LYS A 391 -18.75 -20.89 3.77
N LYS A 392 -18.93 -19.57 3.83
CA LYS A 392 -19.04 -18.71 2.65
C LYS A 392 -17.69 -18.69 1.93
N VAL A 393 -17.70 -18.72 0.61
CA VAL A 393 -16.48 -18.75 -0.21
C VAL A 393 -16.22 -17.34 -0.76
N LEU A 394 -14.95 -16.92 -0.75
CA LEU A 394 -14.51 -15.63 -1.28
C LEU A 394 -14.37 -15.70 -2.81
N GLY A 395 -15.52 -15.76 -3.47
CA GLY A 395 -15.68 -15.81 -4.92
C GLY A 395 -17.08 -16.28 -5.30
N PRO A 396 -17.51 -16.07 -6.55
CA PRO A 396 -18.90 -16.24 -6.91
C PRO A 396 -19.30 -17.72 -6.93
N TYR A 397 -20.53 -17.97 -6.49
CA TYR A 397 -21.21 -19.26 -6.49
C TYR A 397 -20.45 -20.40 -5.82
N GLY A 398 -19.65 -20.09 -4.80
CA GLY A 398 -19.00 -21.10 -3.98
C GLY A 398 -17.66 -21.56 -4.54
N ARG A 399 -17.04 -20.82 -5.46
CA ARG A 399 -15.67 -21.09 -5.93
C ARG A 399 -14.75 -19.90 -5.65
N PRO A 400 -13.49 -20.15 -5.26
CA PRO A 400 -12.57 -19.09 -4.89
C PRO A 400 -12.19 -18.23 -6.10
N ALA A 401 -11.95 -16.93 -5.85
CA ALA A 401 -11.60 -15.95 -6.87
C ALA A 401 -10.08 -15.87 -7.12
N MET A 402 -9.70 -15.56 -8.37
CA MET A 402 -8.34 -15.24 -8.79
C MET A 402 -8.33 -14.05 -9.73
N ALA A 403 -7.34 -13.16 -9.62
CA ALA A 403 -7.19 -11.96 -10.44
C ALA A 403 -5.71 -11.63 -10.68
N PHE A 404 -5.46 -10.81 -11.71
CA PHE A 404 -4.18 -10.17 -11.94
C PHE A 404 -4.27 -8.68 -11.69
N GLN A 405 -3.32 -8.18 -10.93
CA GLN A 405 -3.13 -6.76 -10.70
C GLN A 405 -2.00 -6.24 -11.60
N ASN A 406 -2.30 -5.24 -12.43
CA ASN A 406 -1.31 -4.56 -13.25
C ASN A 406 -1.45 -3.04 -13.12
N HIS A 407 -0.34 -2.31 -13.18
CA HIS A 407 -0.36 -0.86 -13.09
C HIS A 407 0.51 -0.21 -14.16
N PHE A 408 0.11 0.99 -14.57
CA PHE A 408 0.85 1.80 -15.55
C PHE A 408 1.39 3.06 -14.89
N GLU A 409 2.69 3.02 -14.62
CA GLU A 409 3.44 4.15 -14.07
C GLU A 409 4.71 4.50 -14.85
N ALA A 410 5.29 3.52 -15.55
CA ALA A 410 6.49 3.71 -16.33
C ALA A 410 6.15 4.24 -17.74
N MET A 411 6.75 5.37 -18.09
CA MET A 411 6.67 5.99 -19.41
C MET A 411 6.96 5.01 -20.57
N PRO A 412 8.01 4.16 -20.52
CA PRO A 412 8.25 3.16 -21.57
C PRO A 412 7.10 2.17 -21.78
N ALA A 413 6.35 1.81 -20.74
CA ALA A 413 5.27 0.84 -20.82
C ALA A 413 4.07 1.38 -21.61
N ILE A 414 3.78 2.67 -21.40
CA ILE A 414 2.75 3.41 -22.15
C ILE A 414 3.18 3.52 -23.62
N ALA A 415 4.43 3.93 -23.86
CA ALA A 415 5.00 4.07 -25.21
C ALA A 415 4.92 2.78 -26.04
N GLN A 416 5.11 1.63 -25.39
CA GLN A 416 5.14 0.32 -26.04
C GLN A 416 3.77 -0.38 -26.10
N LYS A 417 2.76 0.21 -25.44
CA LYS A 417 1.40 -0.36 -25.30
C LYS A 417 1.43 -1.74 -24.63
N ASP A 418 2.25 -1.88 -23.59
CA ASP A 418 2.45 -3.16 -22.90
C ASP A 418 1.14 -3.73 -22.37
N GLY A 419 0.20 -2.88 -21.94
CA GLY A 419 -1.12 -3.32 -21.46
C GLY A 419 -1.97 -4.01 -22.51
N ILE A 420 -1.91 -3.54 -23.77
CA ILE A 420 -2.60 -4.21 -24.88
C ILE A 420 -1.93 -5.57 -25.14
N SER A 421 -0.60 -5.58 -25.22
CA SER A 421 0.18 -6.79 -25.49
C SER A 421 -0.03 -7.86 -24.41
N TRP A 422 -0.10 -7.44 -23.16
CA TRP A 422 -0.34 -8.32 -22.01
C TRP A 422 -1.77 -8.87 -22.00
N ALA A 423 -2.79 -8.02 -22.21
CA ALA A 423 -4.18 -8.45 -22.28
C ALA A 423 -4.41 -9.48 -23.40
N GLU A 424 -3.84 -9.28 -24.58
CA GLU A 424 -3.92 -10.24 -25.69
C GLU A 424 -3.18 -11.56 -25.38
N LEU A 425 -2.05 -11.49 -24.65
CA LEU A 425 -1.35 -12.70 -24.21
C LEU A 425 -2.21 -13.51 -23.23
N LEU A 426 -2.82 -12.87 -22.24
CA LEU A 426 -3.66 -13.52 -21.22
C LEU A 426 -4.90 -14.21 -21.80
N LYS A 427 -5.49 -13.65 -22.87
CA LYS A 427 -6.60 -14.31 -23.59
C LYS A 427 -6.25 -15.73 -24.03
N THR A 428 -4.98 -16.01 -24.35
CA THR A 428 -4.53 -17.35 -24.76
C THR A 428 -4.59 -18.39 -23.64
N TYR A 429 -4.52 -17.94 -22.37
CA TYR A 429 -4.58 -18.77 -21.16
C TYR A 429 -5.97 -18.77 -20.49
N ASN A 430 -6.98 -18.16 -21.12
CA ASN A 430 -8.29 -17.92 -20.49
C ASN A 430 -8.15 -17.16 -19.16
N GLU A 431 -7.49 -16.00 -19.23
CA GLU A 431 -7.24 -15.11 -18.11
C GLU A 431 -7.56 -13.66 -18.53
N THR A 432 -7.76 -12.77 -17.56
CA THR A 432 -8.01 -11.34 -17.80
C THR A 432 -7.22 -10.48 -16.82
N PRO A 433 -6.64 -9.35 -17.26
CA PRO A 433 -5.99 -8.40 -16.37
C PRO A 433 -7.00 -7.41 -15.76
N SER A 434 -6.60 -6.75 -14.68
CA SER A 434 -7.07 -5.41 -14.31
C SER A 434 -5.91 -4.42 -14.34
N PHE A 435 -6.24 -3.15 -14.61
CA PHE A 435 -5.25 -2.12 -14.81
C PHE A 435 -5.53 -0.91 -13.93
N THR A 436 -4.50 -0.41 -13.26
CA THR A 436 -4.48 0.94 -12.71
C THR A 436 -3.58 1.86 -13.52
N LEU A 437 -3.86 3.16 -13.52
CA LEU A 437 -3.11 4.17 -14.27
C LEU A 437 -2.72 5.34 -13.36
N VAL A 438 -1.44 5.72 -13.36
CA VAL A 438 -0.94 6.85 -12.58
C VAL A 438 -1.19 8.18 -13.27
N ARG A 439 -1.40 9.26 -12.50
CA ARG A 439 -1.46 10.61 -13.06
C ARG A 439 -0.11 11.09 -13.58
N ASN A 440 0.97 10.86 -12.83
CA ASN A 440 2.33 11.31 -13.16
C ASN A 440 3.24 10.12 -13.46
N ALA A 441 3.31 9.73 -14.75
CA ALA A 441 4.18 8.64 -15.20
C ALA A 441 5.65 9.09 -15.29
N PHE A 442 6.61 8.17 -15.19
CA PHE A 442 8.04 8.52 -15.12
C PHE A 442 8.95 7.58 -15.91
N TYR A 443 10.18 8.03 -16.17
CA TYR A 443 11.25 7.19 -16.73
C TYR A 443 12.11 6.63 -15.61
N TRP A 444 12.13 5.31 -15.46
CA TRP A 444 12.95 4.66 -14.45
C TRP A 444 14.43 5.01 -14.60
N GLY A 445 15.01 5.43 -13.49
CA GLY A 445 16.42 5.78 -13.32
C GLY A 445 16.94 6.91 -14.19
N GLN A 446 16.07 7.70 -14.81
CA GLN A 446 16.46 8.90 -15.55
C GLN A 446 16.28 10.14 -14.68
N TRP A 447 17.35 10.93 -14.63
CA TRP A 447 17.39 12.21 -13.94
C TRP A 447 17.67 13.31 -14.95
N ARG A 448 17.03 14.47 -14.80
CA ARG A 448 17.21 15.60 -15.73
C ARG A 448 17.30 16.91 -14.98
N GLU A 449 18.14 17.78 -15.50
CA GLU A 449 18.26 19.14 -15.00
C GLU A 449 16.93 19.88 -15.17
N SER A 450 16.58 20.69 -14.19
CA SER A 450 15.33 21.42 -14.12
C SER A 450 15.49 22.74 -13.36
N LEU A 451 14.54 23.63 -13.60
CA LEU A 451 14.38 24.89 -12.89
C LEU A 451 12.99 24.90 -12.28
N THR A 452 12.93 24.79 -10.95
CA THR A 452 11.69 24.80 -10.18
C THR A 452 11.57 26.10 -9.39
N VAL A 453 10.36 26.43 -8.96
CA VAL A 453 10.05 27.62 -8.17
C VAL A 453 9.35 27.20 -6.89
N GLN A 454 9.82 27.79 -5.79
CA GLN A 454 9.15 27.81 -4.51
C GLN A 454 8.59 29.22 -4.32
N LEU A 455 7.27 29.36 -4.48
CA LEU A 455 6.59 30.65 -4.40
C LEU A 455 6.62 31.18 -2.96
N ASN A 456 7.01 32.46 -2.82
CA ASN A 456 7.09 33.12 -1.53
C ASN A 456 5.70 33.59 -1.09
N THR A 457 5.07 32.82 -0.19
CA THR A 457 3.76 33.14 0.35
C THR A 457 3.80 34.18 1.48
N GLY A 458 5.01 34.59 1.89
CA GLY A 458 5.28 35.55 2.95
C GLY A 458 5.61 36.94 2.43
N THR A 459 6.78 37.46 2.83
CA THR A 459 7.29 38.76 2.35
C THR A 459 8.78 38.64 2.03
N ASN A 460 9.36 39.65 1.37
CA ASN A 460 10.81 39.69 1.16
C ASN A 460 11.64 39.66 2.45
N ALA A 461 11.11 40.24 3.54
CA ALA A 461 11.77 40.31 4.84
C ALA A 461 11.59 39.04 5.69
N GLN A 462 10.53 38.28 5.43
CA GLN A 462 10.21 37.03 6.12
C GLN A 462 9.65 36.06 5.08
N PRO A 463 10.52 35.45 4.26
CA PRO A 463 10.08 34.55 3.21
C PRO A 463 9.41 33.31 3.83
N GLN A 464 8.34 32.85 3.21
CA GLN A 464 7.62 31.63 3.59
C GLN A 464 7.33 30.82 2.35
N PHE A 465 7.45 29.50 2.44
CA PHE A 465 7.25 28.60 1.30
C PHE A 465 6.26 27.50 1.67
N ALA A 466 5.47 27.05 0.69
CA ALA A 466 4.55 25.94 0.90
C ALA A 466 5.31 24.63 1.18
N GLY A 467 6.45 24.41 0.52
CA GLY A 467 7.19 23.16 0.57
C GLY A 467 6.74 22.19 -0.53
N GLU A 468 6.41 20.96 -0.15
CA GLU A 468 5.83 19.96 -1.03
C GLU A 468 4.49 20.41 -1.60
N LEU A 469 4.28 20.21 -2.90
CA LEU A 469 3.01 20.45 -3.56
C LEU A 469 2.10 19.20 -3.49
N PRO A 470 0.78 19.34 -3.67
CA PRO A 470 -0.16 18.23 -3.61
C PRO A 470 0.06 17.11 -4.65
N GLY A 471 0.91 17.32 -5.67
CA GLY A 471 1.14 16.37 -6.75
C GLY A 471 1.71 15.02 -6.31
N SER A 472 1.31 13.95 -7.01
CA SER A 472 1.85 12.58 -6.84
C SER A 472 3.22 12.33 -7.52
N GLY A 473 3.78 13.32 -8.20
CA GLY A 473 5.07 13.19 -8.89
C GLY A 473 6.26 13.31 -7.94
N TYR A 474 7.43 12.85 -8.37
CA TYR A 474 8.72 13.10 -7.70
C TYR A 474 9.23 14.54 -7.93
N ALA A 475 8.32 15.49 -8.11
CA ALA A 475 8.61 16.90 -8.37
C ALA A 475 8.95 17.62 -7.06
N SER A 476 9.81 18.63 -7.16
CA SER A 476 10.37 19.35 -6.01
C SER A 476 10.00 20.84 -5.97
N GLY A 477 8.98 21.23 -6.73
CA GLY A 477 8.44 22.58 -6.83
C GLY A 477 7.63 22.75 -8.12
N LEU A 478 7.23 23.98 -8.42
CA LEU A 478 6.59 24.32 -9.70
C LEU A 478 7.64 24.43 -10.78
N HIS A 479 7.55 23.67 -11.86
CA HIS A 479 8.50 23.81 -12.96
C HIS A 479 8.29 25.12 -13.72
N LEU A 480 9.36 25.90 -13.94
CA LEU A 480 9.27 27.03 -14.85
C LEU A 480 8.92 26.57 -16.26
N MET A 481 8.13 27.37 -16.97
CA MET A 481 7.59 26.99 -18.27
C MET A 481 8.34 27.70 -19.41
N SER A 482 8.90 26.94 -20.36
CA SER A 482 9.61 27.43 -21.54
C SER A 482 8.96 26.87 -22.82
N ALA A 483 8.59 27.75 -23.75
CA ALA A 483 7.87 27.40 -24.98
C ALA A 483 6.63 26.53 -24.70
N GLY A 484 5.96 26.82 -23.59
CA GLY A 484 4.78 26.10 -23.11
C GLY A 484 5.06 24.74 -22.46
N GLN A 485 6.31 24.34 -22.23
CA GLN A 485 6.72 23.06 -21.63
C GLN A 485 7.46 23.27 -20.30
N PRO A 486 7.41 22.33 -19.34
CA PRO A 486 8.29 22.38 -18.17
C PRO A 486 9.77 22.44 -18.59
N LEU A 487 10.50 23.41 -18.06
CA LEU A 487 11.88 23.68 -18.42
C LEU A 487 12.78 22.58 -17.89
N ARG A 488 13.37 21.82 -18.84
CA ARG A 488 14.32 20.75 -18.58
C ARG A 488 15.57 20.96 -19.44
N GLN A 489 16.74 20.63 -18.91
CA GLN A 489 18.03 20.72 -19.63
C GLN A 489 18.67 19.32 -19.78
N ALA A 490 19.95 19.16 -19.42
CA ALA A 490 20.68 17.93 -19.70
C ALA A 490 20.12 16.74 -18.91
N THR A 491 20.15 15.57 -19.55
CA THR A 491 19.83 14.29 -18.91
C THR A 491 21.10 13.70 -18.29
N PHE A 492 20.99 13.19 -17.07
CA PHE A 492 22.05 12.41 -16.45
C PHE A 492 22.33 11.15 -17.29
N PRO A 493 23.59 10.87 -17.66
CA PRO A 493 23.90 9.89 -18.69
C PRO A 493 23.70 8.44 -18.26
N GLU A 494 23.73 8.16 -16.95
CA GLU A 494 23.65 6.80 -16.40
C GLU A 494 22.30 6.54 -15.73
N TYR A 495 21.90 5.27 -15.69
CA TYR A 495 20.76 4.86 -14.88
C TYR A 495 21.09 5.03 -13.38
N ARG A 496 20.23 5.72 -12.62
CA ARG A 496 20.36 5.87 -11.16
C ARG A 496 19.03 5.64 -10.47
N GLU A 497 18.99 4.66 -9.57
CA GLU A 497 17.81 4.43 -8.73
C GLU A 497 17.45 5.67 -7.89
N LEU A 498 16.20 5.77 -7.45
CA LEU A 498 15.66 6.97 -6.80
C LEU A 498 16.45 7.41 -5.54
N ALA A 499 16.93 6.46 -4.75
CA ALA A 499 17.72 6.72 -3.54
C ALA A 499 19.25 6.78 -3.80
N GLY A 500 19.67 6.54 -5.03
CA GLY A 500 21.08 6.45 -5.41
C GLY A 500 21.75 7.82 -5.43
N ALA A 501 23.02 7.88 -5.03
CA ALA A 501 23.78 9.13 -5.06
C ALA A 501 23.91 9.70 -6.48
N ILE A 502 23.85 11.02 -6.59
CA ILE A 502 24.22 11.79 -7.78
C ILE A 502 25.60 12.40 -7.50
N GLU A 503 26.67 11.68 -7.85
CA GLU A 503 28.03 12.04 -7.45
C GLU A 503 28.70 13.07 -8.37
N LEU A 504 28.04 13.46 -9.46
CA LEU A 504 28.52 14.44 -10.44
C LEU A 504 27.70 15.73 -10.32
N PRO A 505 28.28 16.90 -10.65
CA PRO A 505 27.63 18.20 -10.48
C PRO A 505 26.59 18.54 -11.58
N TYR A 506 25.83 17.55 -12.04
CA TYR A 506 24.69 17.78 -12.93
C TYR A 506 23.61 18.57 -12.20
N ARG A 507 23.27 19.74 -12.75
CA ARG A 507 22.21 20.65 -12.29
C ARG A 507 22.13 21.86 -13.22
N ALA A 508 20.95 22.45 -13.31
CA ALA A 508 20.81 23.78 -13.91
C ALA A 508 21.41 24.85 -12.98
N TYR A 509 22.07 25.86 -13.54
CA TYR A 509 22.60 27.02 -12.80
C TYR A 509 21.88 28.29 -13.24
N PRO A 510 20.78 28.71 -12.60
CA PRO A 510 20.01 29.87 -13.01
C PRO A 510 20.67 31.20 -12.61
N ALA A 511 20.48 32.20 -13.47
CA ALA A 511 20.75 33.61 -13.25
C ALA A 511 19.64 34.43 -13.93
N ALA A 512 19.39 35.63 -13.41
CA ALA A 512 18.36 36.53 -13.92
C ALA A 512 19.00 37.81 -14.46
N VAL A 513 18.63 38.22 -15.68
CA VAL A 513 19.12 39.46 -16.29
C VAL A 513 18.20 39.87 -17.44
N ASP A 514 17.85 41.15 -17.53
CA ASP A 514 17.18 41.72 -18.71
C ASP A 514 18.20 41.85 -19.87
N LEU A 515 18.14 40.94 -20.85
CA LEU A 515 19.12 40.88 -21.94
C LEU A 515 18.68 41.65 -23.19
N ASP A 516 17.38 41.84 -23.40
CA ASP A 516 16.83 42.52 -24.57
C ASP A 516 16.38 43.96 -24.30
N GLY A 517 16.45 44.40 -23.04
CA GLY A 517 16.16 45.77 -22.60
C GLY A 517 14.67 46.07 -22.51
N ASP A 518 13.81 45.04 -22.45
CA ASP A 518 12.37 45.20 -22.38
C ASP A 518 11.83 45.42 -20.95
N SER A 519 12.74 45.54 -19.97
CA SER A 519 12.46 45.71 -18.53
C SER A 519 11.81 44.49 -17.85
N ARG A 520 11.70 43.35 -18.54
CA ARG A 520 11.38 42.07 -17.92
C ARG A 520 12.67 41.28 -17.78
N THR A 521 12.81 40.63 -16.64
CA THR A 521 14.03 39.87 -16.35
C THR A 521 13.99 38.54 -17.10
N ASP A 522 14.95 38.32 -18.00
CA ASP A 522 15.13 37.02 -18.67
C ASP A 522 15.85 36.03 -17.75
N LEU A 523 15.65 34.74 -18.04
CA LEU A 523 16.33 33.66 -17.35
C LEU A 523 17.52 33.18 -18.20
N VAL A 524 18.68 33.07 -17.57
CA VAL A 524 19.89 32.50 -18.15
C VAL A 524 20.29 31.29 -17.30
N ALA A 525 20.54 30.14 -17.91
CA ALA A 525 20.89 28.93 -17.16
C ALA A 525 22.05 28.16 -17.79
N GLY A 526 23.08 27.93 -16.98
CA GLY A 526 24.17 27.03 -17.32
C GLY A 526 23.74 25.56 -17.14
N SER A 527 24.29 24.67 -17.98
CA SER A 527 23.93 23.24 -18.02
C SER A 527 25.17 22.33 -18.00
N ALA A 528 25.01 21.10 -17.51
CA ALA A 528 26.03 20.05 -17.56
C ALA A 528 26.58 19.78 -18.96
N ASP A 529 25.81 20.08 -20.01
CA ASP A 529 26.26 19.89 -21.38
C ASP A 529 27.37 20.86 -21.83
N GLY A 530 27.68 21.89 -21.04
CA GLY A 530 28.73 22.90 -21.29
C GLY A 530 28.24 24.13 -22.05
N PHE A 531 26.92 24.29 -22.23
CA PHE A 531 26.31 25.51 -22.77
C PHE A 531 25.67 26.36 -21.67
N VAL A 532 25.51 27.65 -21.98
CA VAL A 532 24.63 28.57 -21.26
C VAL A 532 23.43 28.86 -22.15
N TYR A 533 22.23 28.69 -21.62
CA TYR A 533 20.96 28.91 -22.32
C TYR A 533 20.30 30.21 -21.87
N VAL A 534 19.69 30.92 -22.80
CA VAL A 534 18.87 32.12 -22.57
C VAL A 534 17.41 31.79 -22.85
N TYR A 535 16.53 32.19 -21.95
CA TYR A 535 15.10 32.01 -22.01
C TYR A 535 14.44 33.39 -21.84
N THR A 536 13.93 33.95 -22.93
CA THR A 536 13.33 35.29 -22.94
C THR A 536 12.01 35.29 -22.16
N ASN A 537 11.82 36.25 -21.25
CA ASN A 537 10.59 36.37 -20.47
C ASN A 537 9.43 36.83 -21.37
N GLN A 538 8.34 36.07 -21.39
CA GLN A 538 7.14 36.34 -22.18
C GLN A 538 6.02 36.99 -21.34
N GLY A 539 6.23 37.15 -20.03
CA GLY A 539 5.30 37.68 -19.07
C GLY A 539 4.36 36.62 -18.48
N PRO A 540 3.26 37.06 -17.83
CA PRO A 540 2.46 36.19 -16.97
C PRO A 540 1.86 34.99 -17.70
N ALA A 541 1.94 33.80 -17.09
CA ALA A 541 1.36 32.58 -17.64
C ALA A 541 -0.13 32.72 -17.95
N ALA A 542 -0.90 33.44 -17.12
CA ALA A 542 -2.33 33.64 -17.35
C ALA A 542 -2.64 34.30 -18.70
N ALA A 543 -1.74 35.15 -19.19
CA ALA A 543 -1.88 35.84 -20.49
C ALA A 543 -1.26 35.04 -21.65
N ALA A 544 -0.13 34.38 -21.42
CA ALA A 544 0.64 33.70 -22.46
C ALA A 544 0.26 32.22 -22.68
N ALA A 545 -0.15 31.51 -21.62
CA ALA A 545 -0.47 30.08 -21.63
C ALA A 545 -1.36 29.69 -20.42
N PRO A 546 -2.69 29.84 -20.49
CA PRO A 546 -3.60 29.67 -19.33
C PRO A 546 -3.65 28.24 -18.75
N THR A 547 -3.00 27.26 -19.39
CA THR A 547 -2.91 25.87 -18.92
C THR A 547 -1.50 25.48 -18.46
N ALA A 548 -0.54 26.40 -18.43
CA ALA A 548 0.90 26.11 -18.23
C ALA A 548 1.22 25.40 -16.90
N TYR A 549 0.35 25.50 -15.89
CA TYR A 549 0.53 24.85 -14.58
C TYR A 549 -0.65 23.94 -14.23
N ALA A 550 -1.39 23.45 -15.24
CA ALA A 550 -2.54 22.58 -15.01
C ALA A 550 -2.15 21.22 -14.40
N SER A 551 -0.96 20.71 -14.74
CA SER A 551 -0.41 19.45 -14.24
C SER A 551 0.16 19.56 -12.80
N GLU A 552 0.61 20.76 -12.43
CA GLU A 552 1.25 21.11 -11.15
C GLU A 552 0.71 22.47 -10.65
N PRO A 553 -0.46 22.51 -9.99
CA PRO A 553 -1.07 23.78 -9.59
C PRO A 553 -0.26 24.47 -8.47
N PRO A 554 -0.19 25.82 -8.46
CA PRO A 554 0.47 26.57 -7.39
C PRO A 554 -0.30 26.45 -6.06
N PRO A 555 0.33 26.85 -4.94
CA PRO A 555 -0.38 27.04 -3.68
C PRO A 555 -1.62 27.94 -3.85
N PRO A 556 -2.73 27.66 -3.14
CA PRO A 556 -3.97 28.42 -3.29
C PRO A 556 -3.77 29.92 -3.10
N GLY A 557 -4.30 30.70 -4.04
CA GLY A 557 -4.29 32.17 -3.97
C GLY A 557 -3.00 32.84 -4.47
N GLN A 558 -2.00 32.07 -4.90
CA GLN A 558 -0.77 32.61 -5.47
C GLN A 558 -0.91 32.90 -6.99
N PRO A 559 -0.31 34.00 -7.50
CA PRO A 559 -0.22 34.22 -8.94
C PRO A 559 0.69 33.19 -9.60
N LEU A 560 0.45 32.94 -10.89
CA LEU A 560 1.26 32.01 -11.66
C LEU A 560 2.61 32.65 -12.01
N PRO A 561 3.72 31.89 -11.98
CA PRO A 561 4.98 32.38 -12.52
C PRO A 561 4.87 32.79 -13.99
N ASP A 562 5.73 33.71 -14.40
CA ASP A 562 5.95 34.08 -15.79
C ASP A 562 6.32 32.85 -16.65
N THR A 563 6.05 32.97 -17.95
CA THR A 563 6.45 31.99 -18.96
C THR A 563 7.59 32.50 -19.80
N PHE A 564 8.40 31.59 -20.32
CA PHE A 564 9.60 31.92 -21.06
C PHE A 564 9.54 31.36 -22.49
N GLY A 565 10.28 32.00 -23.40
CA GLY A 565 10.48 31.53 -24.76
C GLY A 565 11.33 30.26 -24.82
N ALA A 566 11.48 29.70 -26.02
CA ALA A 566 12.34 28.55 -26.23
C ALA A 566 13.79 28.87 -25.86
N GLY A 567 14.45 27.94 -25.15
CA GLY A 567 15.85 28.08 -24.78
C GLY A 567 16.75 28.20 -26.00
N ARG A 568 17.50 29.29 -26.11
CA ARG A 568 18.55 29.48 -27.12
C ARG A 568 19.92 29.42 -26.47
N LYS A 569 20.92 28.88 -27.16
CA LYS A 569 22.30 28.96 -26.67
C LYS A 569 22.74 30.41 -26.66
N LEU A 570 23.44 30.82 -25.60
CA LEU A 570 24.03 32.14 -25.51
C LEU A 570 25.04 32.31 -26.65
N GLU A 571 24.87 33.35 -27.46
CA GLU A 571 25.77 33.67 -28.57
C GLU A 571 26.74 34.79 -28.16
N LEU A 572 27.99 34.63 -28.56
CA LEU A 572 29.00 35.68 -28.47
C LEU A 572 28.81 36.69 -29.60
N ALA A 573 29.44 37.86 -29.50
CA ALA A 573 29.43 38.88 -30.55
C ALA A 573 30.01 38.40 -31.90
N THR A 574 30.70 37.25 -31.92
CA THR A 574 31.16 36.56 -33.13
C THR A 574 30.05 35.81 -33.87
N GLY A 575 28.87 35.63 -33.25
CA GLY A 575 27.78 34.77 -33.73
C GLY A 575 27.94 33.29 -33.37
N GLU A 576 29.01 32.92 -32.64
CA GLU A 576 29.21 31.55 -32.17
C GLU A 576 28.54 31.35 -30.81
N ALA A 577 27.96 30.16 -30.58
CA ALA A 577 27.44 29.79 -29.27
C ALA A 577 28.60 29.64 -28.25
N LEU A 578 28.42 30.18 -27.04
CA LEU A 578 29.36 29.98 -25.94
C LEU A 578 29.46 28.49 -25.62
N ARG A 579 30.65 27.93 -25.80
CA ARG A 579 30.97 26.54 -25.45
C ARG A 579 32.04 26.50 -24.37
N LEU A 580 31.67 26.03 -23.18
CA LEU A 580 32.58 25.77 -22.07
C LEU A 580 32.89 24.27 -21.96
N GLN A 581 33.71 23.88 -20.97
CA GLN A 581 33.77 22.48 -20.53
C GLN A 581 32.43 22.10 -19.85
N PRO A 582 32.19 20.81 -19.56
CA PRO A 582 30.96 20.37 -18.86
C PRO A 582 30.69 21.14 -17.57
N TYR A 583 29.43 21.11 -17.13
CA TYR A 583 28.96 21.75 -15.89
C TYR A 583 29.10 23.27 -15.91
N ALA A 584 28.62 23.88 -16.99
CA ALA A 584 28.63 25.33 -17.15
C ALA A 584 27.80 25.99 -16.04
N THR A 585 28.39 26.97 -15.36
CA THR A 585 27.70 27.82 -14.39
C THR A 585 27.56 29.22 -14.95
N VAL A 586 26.60 29.98 -14.45
CA VAL A 586 26.41 31.37 -14.84
C VAL A 586 25.90 32.19 -13.65
N HIS A 587 26.35 33.42 -13.54
CA HIS A 587 25.84 34.46 -12.65
C HIS A 587 25.89 35.81 -13.38
N ALA A 588 24.87 36.65 -13.21
CA ALA A 588 24.79 37.95 -13.86
C ALA A 588 25.10 39.07 -12.86
N ALA A 589 26.05 39.94 -13.19
CA ALA A 589 26.41 41.10 -12.38
C ALA A 589 27.13 42.15 -13.22
N ASP A 590 27.00 43.44 -12.89
CA ASP A 590 27.87 44.48 -13.46
C ASP A 590 29.26 44.38 -12.83
N VAL A 591 30.17 43.69 -13.52
CA VAL A 591 31.52 43.36 -13.04
C VAL A 591 32.49 44.47 -13.40
N ASN A 592 32.29 45.13 -14.54
CA ASN A 592 33.20 46.15 -15.05
C ASN A 592 32.81 47.61 -14.66
N GLY A 593 31.62 47.80 -14.09
CA GLY A 593 31.12 49.08 -13.58
C GLY A 593 30.50 50.00 -14.64
N ASP A 594 30.10 49.47 -15.79
CA ASP A 594 29.54 50.25 -16.91
C ASP A 594 28.01 50.29 -16.93
N GLY A 595 27.36 49.74 -15.89
CA GLY A 595 25.92 49.74 -15.71
C GLY A 595 25.19 48.68 -16.54
N ARG A 596 25.91 47.79 -17.24
CA ARG A 596 25.36 46.63 -17.93
C ARG A 596 25.74 45.35 -17.18
N ALA A 597 24.85 44.36 -17.19
CA ALA A 597 25.11 43.10 -16.51
C ALA A 597 26.03 42.22 -17.35
N ASP A 598 27.26 42.01 -16.87
CA ASP A 598 28.18 41.02 -17.40
C ASP A 598 27.78 39.60 -16.92
N LEU A 599 28.30 38.56 -17.57
CA LEU A 599 28.10 37.18 -17.11
C LEU A 599 29.41 36.62 -16.54
N LEU A 600 29.36 36.16 -15.29
CA LEU A 600 30.39 35.32 -14.70
C LEU A 600 30.07 33.87 -14.99
N VAL A 601 31.00 33.14 -15.59
CA VAL A 601 30.84 31.71 -15.91
C VAL A 601 32.00 30.89 -15.37
N SER A 602 31.71 29.64 -15.02
CA SER A 602 32.69 28.61 -14.71
C SER A 602 32.31 27.32 -15.42
N ASP A 603 33.23 26.37 -15.44
CA ASP A 603 33.02 25.00 -15.88
C ASP A 603 33.78 24.02 -14.99
N GLU A 604 33.84 22.75 -15.38
CA GLU A 604 34.57 21.67 -14.69
C GLU A 604 36.02 22.01 -14.31
N SER A 605 36.68 22.94 -15.02
CA SER A 605 38.04 23.37 -14.67
C SER A 605 38.11 24.19 -13.37
N GLY A 606 36.97 24.69 -12.88
CA GLY A 606 36.85 25.59 -11.74
C GLY A 606 37.31 27.02 -12.02
N ALA A 607 37.71 27.34 -13.27
CA ALA A 607 38.15 28.68 -13.65
C ALA A 607 36.95 29.63 -13.81
N VAL A 608 36.95 30.72 -13.06
CA VAL A 608 35.91 31.75 -13.15
C VAL A 608 36.30 32.78 -14.20
N ARG A 609 35.39 33.04 -15.15
CA ARG A 609 35.60 33.93 -16.28
C ARG A 609 34.47 34.96 -16.36
N VAL A 610 34.79 36.16 -16.85
CA VAL A 610 33.83 37.22 -17.16
C VAL A 610 33.59 37.28 -18.66
N LEU A 611 32.33 37.33 -19.06
CA LEU A 611 31.87 37.67 -20.40
C LEU A 611 31.26 39.08 -20.33
N PRO A 612 31.98 40.10 -20.83
CA PRO A 612 31.48 41.46 -20.74
C PRO A 612 30.30 41.67 -21.68
N GLN A 613 29.23 42.32 -21.20
CA GLN A 613 28.11 42.71 -22.05
C GLN A 613 28.49 43.97 -22.85
N LEU A 614 28.58 43.81 -24.17
CA LEU A 614 28.94 44.89 -25.09
C LEU A 614 27.73 45.78 -25.37
N ALA A 615 28.00 46.97 -25.92
CA ALA A 615 26.94 47.84 -26.44
C ALA A 615 26.10 47.08 -27.49
N GLY A 616 24.77 47.08 -27.33
CA GLY A 616 23.85 46.33 -28.19
C GLY A 616 23.47 44.93 -27.67
N GLY A 617 23.85 44.56 -26.44
CA GLY A 617 23.35 43.36 -25.74
C GLY A 617 24.10 42.04 -26.06
N SER A 618 25.10 42.08 -26.94
CA SER A 618 25.96 40.91 -27.25
C SER A 618 27.08 40.73 -26.22
N PHE A 619 27.64 39.51 -26.12
CA PHE A 619 28.71 39.21 -25.16
C PHE A 619 30.08 39.09 -25.82
N GLY A 620 31.11 39.69 -25.20
CA GLY A 620 32.50 39.51 -25.58
C GLY A 620 33.05 38.11 -25.24
N PRO A 621 34.26 37.78 -25.72
CA PRO A 621 34.89 36.50 -25.40
C PRO A 621 35.19 36.39 -23.88
N PRO A 622 35.17 35.16 -23.32
CA PRO A 622 35.43 34.95 -21.90
C PRO A 622 36.86 35.35 -21.51
N ALA A 623 36.99 36.19 -20.48
CA ALA A 623 38.26 36.61 -19.89
C ALA A 623 38.39 36.10 -18.45
N ALA A 624 39.59 35.84 -17.96
CA ALA A 624 39.77 35.36 -16.59
C ALA A 624 39.37 36.45 -15.56
N LEU A 625 38.54 36.09 -14.58
CA LEU A 625 38.29 36.95 -13.43
C LEU A 625 39.51 36.90 -12.50
N LEU A 626 39.97 38.04 -12.00
CA LEU A 626 41.16 38.12 -11.15
C LEU A 626 40.77 38.31 -9.68
N ALA A 627 41.42 37.56 -8.79
CA ALA A 627 41.36 37.71 -7.34
C ALA A 627 42.78 37.77 -6.77
N GLY A 628 43.08 38.80 -5.97
CA GLY A 628 44.44 39.02 -5.44
C GLY A 628 45.51 39.14 -6.54
N GLY A 629 45.12 39.62 -7.74
CA GLY A 629 46.00 39.75 -8.90
C GLY A 629 46.28 38.44 -9.67
N ARG A 630 45.54 37.36 -9.42
CA ARG A 630 45.69 36.07 -10.12
C ARG A 630 44.36 35.59 -10.71
N PRO A 631 44.37 34.84 -11.82
CA PRO A 631 43.18 34.15 -12.32
C PRO A 631 42.50 33.33 -11.21
N LEU A 632 41.21 33.55 -11.01
CA LEU A 632 40.42 32.84 -10.02
C LEU A 632 40.11 31.42 -10.53
N THR A 633 40.56 30.41 -9.80
CA THR A 633 40.28 29.01 -10.09
C THR A 633 40.06 28.27 -8.79
N LEU A 634 38.88 27.67 -8.64
CA LEU A 634 38.52 26.88 -7.46
C LEU A 634 38.86 25.40 -7.65
N PRO A 635 39.29 24.69 -6.61
CA PRO A 635 39.59 23.27 -6.71
C PRO A 635 38.32 22.44 -6.96
N GLY A 636 38.45 21.42 -7.80
CA GLY A 636 37.42 20.41 -8.06
C GLY A 636 36.40 20.80 -9.14
N GLY A 637 36.01 22.08 -9.23
CA GLY A 637 35.05 22.58 -10.22
C GLY A 637 33.67 21.88 -10.25
N PRO A 638 32.64 22.48 -10.88
CA PRO A 638 32.59 23.88 -11.28
C PRO A 638 32.40 24.83 -10.08
N ALA A 639 32.63 26.13 -10.31
CA ALA A 639 32.42 27.18 -9.31
C ALA A 639 31.03 27.83 -9.47
N ALA A 640 30.21 27.79 -8.42
CA ALA A 640 28.98 28.59 -8.33
C ALA A 640 29.30 29.89 -7.59
N VAL A 641 29.04 31.04 -8.20
CA VAL A 641 29.41 32.36 -7.64
C VAL A 641 28.19 33.24 -7.41
N ALA A 642 28.28 34.12 -6.41
CA ALA A 642 27.34 35.22 -6.22
C ALA A 642 28.10 36.51 -5.89
N VAL A 643 27.62 37.63 -6.42
CA VAL A 643 28.17 38.98 -6.21
C VAL A 643 27.18 39.82 -5.40
N ALA A 644 27.58 40.26 -4.21
CA ALA A 644 26.78 41.09 -3.33
C ALA A 644 27.69 41.77 -2.28
N ASP A 645 27.18 42.77 -1.57
CA ASP A 645 27.83 43.24 -0.34
C ASP A 645 27.60 42.20 0.77
N VAL A 646 28.62 41.40 1.09
CA VAL A 646 28.52 40.23 1.98
C VAL A 646 29.05 40.55 3.37
N ASP A 647 29.94 41.55 3.52
CA ASP A 647 30.43 42.00 4.82
C ASP A 647 29.84 43.33 5.31
N GLY A 648 28.91 43.93 4.55
CA GLY A 648 28.13 45.10 4.92
C GLY A 648 28.90 46.41 4.83
N ASP A 649 30.02 46.45 4.10
CA ASP A 649 30.88 47.62 3.97
C ASP A 649 30.52 48.54 2.78
N GLY A 650 29.51 48.16 2.00
CA GLY A 650 29.02 48.88 0.83
C GLY A 650 29.79 48.59 -0.47
N ALA A 651 30.82 47.75 -0.46
CA ALA A 651 31.49 47.25 -1.67
C ALA A 651 30.86 45.92 -2.13
N ARG A 652 30.89 45.66 -3.44
CA ARG A 652 30.48 44.35 -3.98
C ARG A 652 31.59 43.33 -3.74
N ASP A 653 31.29 42.30 -2.97
CA ASP A 653 32.13 41.13 -2.76
C ASP A 653 31.77 40.00 -3.75
N LEU A 654 32.58 38.94 -3.73
CA LEU A 654 32.27 37.68 -4.38
C LEU A 654 32.32 36.53 -3.37
N VAL A 655 31.26 35.74 -3.31
CA VAL A 655 31.26 34.42 -2.66
C VAL A 655 31.24 33.33 -3.71
N ALA A 656 32.02 32.27 -3.49
CA ALA A 656 32.17 31.18 -4.44
C ALA A 656 32.06 29.83 -3.74
N GLY A 657 31.08 29.03 -4.14
CA GLY A 657 30.90 27.66 -3.70
C GLY A 657 31.82 26.70 -4.45
N THR A 658 32.38 25.73 -3.71
CA THR A 658 33.33 24.74 -4.22
C THR A 658 32.71 23.34 -4.28
N ALA A 659 33.33 22.47 -5.09
CA ALA A 659 32.89 21.09 -5.27
C ALA A 659 32.90 20.27 -3.97
N ASP A 660 33.79 20.58 -3.05
CA ASP A 660 33.92 19.92 -1.74
C ASP A 660 33.09 20.58 -0.62
N GLY A 661 32.10 21.40 -0.98
CA GLY A 661 31.08 21.89 -0.07
C GLY A 661 31.48 23.11 0.78
N ARG A 662 32.57 23.81 0.42
CA ARG A 662 32.96 25.08 1.06
C ARG A 662 32.43 26.28 0.29
N VAL A 663 32.25 27.39 0.99
CA VAL A 663 32.00 28.70 0.41
C VAL A 663 33.22 29.57 0.74
N SER A 664 33.91 30.05 -0.28
CA SER A 664 35.03 30.98 -0.15
C SER A 664 34.55 32.42 -0.38
N PHE A 665 35.09 33.36 0.40
CA PHE A 665 34.82 34.78 0.34
C PHE A 665 35.99 35.55 -0.25
N TYR A 666 35.70 36.47 -1.16
CA TYR A 666 36.62 37.37 -1.83
C TYR A 666 36.15 38.81 -1.61
N LYS A 667 36.86 39.53 -0.74
CA LYS A 667 36.52 40.90 -0.39
C LYS A 667 36.66 41.83 -1.60
N GLY A 668 35.64 42.64 -1.86
CA GLY A 668 35.63 43.71 -2.84
C GLY A 668 36.37 44.95 -2.37
N ALA A 669 36.79 45.78 -3.32
CA ALA A 669 37.22 47.14 -3.04
C ALA A 669 36.09 48.13 -3.40
N PRO A 670 35.97 49.27 -2.70
CA PRO A 670 34.99 50.29 -3.04
C PRO A 670 35.17 50.79 -4.48
N GLY A 671 34.09 50.82 -5.26
CA GLY A 671 34.10 51.23 -6.66
C GLY A 671 32.96 50.60 -7.45
N ALA A 672 32.80 51.02 -8.71
CA ALA A 672 31.79 50.45 -9.60
C ALA A 672 32.22 49.07 -10.17
N ALA A 673 33.52 48.88 -10.43
CA ALA A 673 34.06 47.63 -10.94
C ALA A 673 34.41 46.65 -9.80
N LEU A 674 34.18 45.36 -10.04
CA LEU A 674 34.50 44.28 -9.11
C LEU A 674 36.02 44.06 -9.04
N ALA A 675 36.64 44.55 -7.97
CA ALA A 675 38.06 44.36 -7.69
C ALA A 675 38.25 43.50 -6.43
N LEU A 676 38.70 42.26 -6.62
CA LEU A 676 38.72 41.24 -5.57
C LEU A 676 40.10 41.08 -4.91
N GLY A 677 40.09 41.00 -3.58
CA GLY A 677 41.22 40.58 -2.76
C GLY A 677 41.54 39.08 -2.88
N ALA A 678 42.45 38.59 -2.03
CA ALA A 678 42.71 37.16 -1.92
C ALA A 678 41.54 36.45 -1.20
N GLY A 679 41.22 35.24 -1.65
CA GLY A 679 40.13 34.45 -1.08
C GLY A 679 40.46 33.84 0.28
N ARG A 680 39.43 33.63 1.10
CA ARG A 680 39.47 32.84 2.34
C ARG A 680 38.21 31.98 2.45
N ASP A 681 38.28 30.88 3.18
CA ASP A 681 37.07 30.12 3.51
C ASP A 681 36.15 30.94 4.43
N LEU A 682 34.85 30.90 4.14
CA LEU A 682 33.82 31.62 4.89
C LEU A 682 33.00 30.65 5.75
N VAL A 683 32.34 29.69 5.10
CA VAL A 683 31.54 28.64 5.73
C VAL A 683 31.71 27.32 4.98
N ALA A 684 31.27 26.23 5.61
CA ALA A 684 31.22 24.90 4.98
C ALA A 684 29.85 24.26 5.23
N LEU A 685 29.35 23.55 4.23
CA LEU A 685 28.17 22.69 4.36
C LEU A 685 28.40 21.58 5.40
N PRO A 686 27.32 20.93 5.89
CA PRO A 686 27.43 19.74 6.72
C PRO A 686 28.38 18.68 6.14
N ALA A 687 29.03 17.90 7.01
CA ALA A 687 30.01 16.91 6.58
C ALA A 687 29.40 15.90 5.58
N GLY A 688 30.07 15.72 4.44
CA GLY A 688 29.64 14.82 3.37
C GLY A 688 28.86 15.51 2.24
N TYR A 689 28.34 16.70 2.47
CA TYR A 689 27.64 17.49 1.46
C TYR A 689 28.64 18.11 0.49
N ARG A 690 28.27 18.18 -0.79
CA ARG A 690 29.13 18.64 -1.88
C ARG A 690 28.48 19.75 -2.68
N TYR A 691 29.28 20.36 -3.55
CA TYR A 691 28.84 21.30 -4.57
C TYR A 691 28.08 22.52 -4.05
N ALA A 692 28.66 23.25 -3.11
CA ALA A 692 28.03 24.43 -2.55
C ALA A 692 27.65 25.45 -3.64
N ALA A 693 26.46 26.02 -3.54
CA ALA A 693 25.96 27.07 -4.42
C ALA A 693 25.34 28.22 -3.60
N PRO A 694 26.12 29.28 -3.28
CA PRO A 694 25.67 30.34 -2.40
C PRO A 694 24.78 31.36 -3.13
N ALA A 695 23.72 31.81 -2.47
CA ALA A 695 22.98 33.04 -2.75
C ALA A 695 23.01 33.93 -1.51
N VAL A 696 23.09 35.25 -1.70
CA VAL A 696 23.21 36.24 -0.62
C VAL A 696 21.88 36.96 -0.45
N ARG A 697 21.32 36.96 0.77
CA ARG A 697 20.08 37.64 1.10
C ARG A 697 19.95 37.80 2.61
N ASP A 698 19.39 38.91 3.10
CA ASP A 698 18.94 39.00 4.49
C ASP A 698 17.63 38.20 4.65
N VAL A 699 17.71 37.02 5.27
CA VAL A 699 16.54 36.12 5.42
C VAL A 699 15.87 36.22 6.78
N ASN A 700 16.48 36.93 7.72
CA ASN A 700 15.97 37.10 9.09
C ASN A 700 15.56 38.55 9.41
N ASN A 701 15.76 39.47 8.46
CA ASN A 701 15.46 40.90 8.52
C ASN A 701 16.18 41.61 9.68
N ASP A 702 17.44 41.27 9.91
CA ASP A 702 18.31 41.95 10.89
C ASP A 702 19.22 43.01 10.27
N GLY A 703 19.09 43.24 8.95
CA GLY A 703 19.83 44.22 8.18
C GLY A 703 21.21 43.76 7.76
N ARG A 704 21.58 42.50 7.99
CA ARG A 704 22.84 41.90 7.54
C ARG A 704 22.60 40.84 6.45
N PRO A 705 23.51 40.72 5.48
CA PRO A 705 23.41 39.69 4.45
C PRO A 705 23.65 38.31 5.04
N ASP A 706 22.69 37.40 4.86
CA ASP A 706 22.84 35.97 5.15
C ASP A 706 23.19 35.19 3.87
N LEU A 707 23.53 33.90 4.02
CA LEU A 707 23.75 32.99 2.91
C LEU A 707 22.69 31.89 2.89
N VAL A 708 22.08 31.68 1.72
CA VAL A 708 21.33 30.48 1.40
C VAL A 708 22.17 29.66 0.44
N VAL A 709 22.64 28.50 0.89
CA VAL A 709 23.62 27.68 0.17
C VAL A 709 22.98 26.37 -0.27
N GLY A 710 22.82 26.21 -1.58
CA GLY A 710 22.39 24.94 -2.17
C GLY A 710 23.43 23.84 -1.98
N SER A 711 22.95 22.59 -1.92
CA SER A 711 23.75 21.42 -1.55
C SER A 711 23.50 20.23 -2.48
N SER A 712 24.43 19.26 -2.47
CA SER A 712 24.26 18.00 -3.20
C SER A 712 23.04 17.18 -2.78
N GLU A 713 22.57 17.36 -1.54
CA GLU A 713 21.38 16.69 -1.01
C GLU A 713 20.08 17.35 -1.45
N GLY A 714 20.15 18.49 -2.15
CA GLY A 714 18.98 19.21 -2.67
C GLY A 714 18.32 20.17 -1.69
N ASP A 715 18.68 20.07 -0.41
CA ASP A 715 18.31 21.04 0.61
C ASP A 715 19.07 22.37 0.44
N LEU A 716 18.61 23.40 1.13
CA LEU A 716 19.14 24.77 1.04
C LEU A 716 19.58 25.22 2.44
N GLN A 717 20.87 25.16 2.74
CA GLN A 717 21.40 25.48 4.08
C GLN A 717 21.47 27.00 4.30
N VAL A 718 20.97 27.47 5.44
CA VAL A 718 20.99 28.89 5.82
C VAL A 718 22.14 29.15 6.79
N PHE A 719 23.02 30.08 6.43
CA PHE A 719 24.06 30.59 7.32
C PHE A 719 23.76 32.05 7.63
N VAL A 720 23.47 32.33 8.90
CA VAL A 720 23.15 33.68 9.38
C VAL A 720 24.40 34.42 9.79
N GLN A 721 24.53 35.67 9.35
CA GLN A 721 25.62 36.55 9.77
C GLN A 721 25.35 37.11 11.17
N THR A 722 26.29 36.92 12.09
CA THR A 722 26.18 37.43 13.47
C THR A 722 26.68 38.87 13.55
N ALA A 723 26.27 39.61 14.59
CA ALA A 723 26.60 41.03 14.76
C ALA A 723 28.11 41.33 14.88
N ASP A 724 28.94 40.33 15.20
CA ASP A 724 30.40 40.40 15.23
C ASP A 724 31.07 40.01 13.89
N GLY A 725 30.29 39.81 12.82
CA GLY A 725 30.77 39.40 11.49
C GLY A 725 31.08 37.91 11.35
N GLY A 726 30.70 37.11 12.36
CA GLY A 726 30.74 35.65 12.31
C GLY A 726 29.55 35.05 11.54
N TRP A 727 29.53 33.72 11.42
CA TRP A 727 28.49 32.98 10.70
C TRP A 727 28.01 31.79 11.52
N THR A 728 26.70 31.58 11.58
CA THR A 728 26.08 30.43 12.26
C THR A 728 25.27 29.63 11.25
N ASN A 729 25.49 28.32 11.18
CA ASN A 729 24.61 27.42 10.42
C ASN A 729 23.29 27.27 11.19
N SER A 730 22.20 27.76 10.59
CA SER A 730 20.84 27.72 11.14
C SER A 730 20.05 26.49 10.68
N GLY A 731 20.64 25.61 9.85
CA GLY A 731 19.98 24.45 9.25
C GLY A 731 19.39 24.73 7.87
N PRO A 732 18.64 23.79 7.30
CA PRO A 732 17.99 23.99 6.00
C PRO A 732 16.88 25.04 6.10
N LEU A 733 16.65 25.75 4.99
CA LEU A 733 15.47 26.57 4.77
C LEU A 733 14.22 25.67 4.86
N GLU A 734 13.18 26.15 5.54
CA GLU A 734 11.99 25.36 5.84
C GLU A 734 10.76 25.78 5.02
N GLY A 735 9.95 24.80 4.64
CA GLY A 735 8.60 24.98 4.09
C GLY A 735 7.51 24.63 5.11
N ALA A 736 6.27 25.06 4.82
CA ALA A 736 5.12 24.82 5.69
C ALA A 736 4.74 23.32 5.77
N SER A 737 4.88 22.58 4.68
CA SER A 737 4.60 21.14 4.63
C SER A 737 5.81 20.28 5.02
N ARG A 738 5.55 19.02 5.39
CA ARG A 738 6.60 18.03 5.67
C ARG A 738 7.01 17.33 4.38
N ASN A 739 8.30 17.14 4.20
CA ASN A 739 8.85 16.34 3.12
C ASN A 739 8.73 14.83 3.37
N GLN A 740 9.21 14.03 2.42
CA GLN A 740 9.13 12.57 2.46
C GLN A 740 9.89 11.92 3.64
N MET A 741 10.74 12.69 4.32
CA MET A 741 11.50 12.29 5.51
C MET A 741 10.89 12.81 6.82
N GLY A 742 9.74 13.48 6.77
CA GLY A 742 9.01 13.97 7.94
C GLY A 742 9.57 15.27 8.54
N SER A 743 10.53 15.89 7.86
CA SER A 743 11.09 17.20 8.24
C SER A 743 10.47 18.33 7.40
N HIS A 744 10.67 19.58 7.82
CA HIS A 744 10.22 20.77 7.08
C HIS A 744 11.28 21.31 6.12
N ALA A 745 12.41 20.63 5.95
CA ALA A 745 13.47 21.07 5.04
C ALA A 745 12.93 21.18 3.60
N LEU A 746 13.11 22.35 2.99
CA LEU A 746 12.78 22.63 1.61
C LEU A 746 13.81 21.94 0.71
N VAL A 747 13.34 20.98 -0.09
CA VAL A 747 14.19 20.22 -1.02
C VAL A 747 13.69 20.44 -2.44
N ALA A 748 14.60 20.87 -3.31
CA ALA A 748 14.34 21.23 -4.70
C ALA A 748 15.14 20.32 -5.65
N GLY A 749 14.94 19.01 -5.53
CA GLY A 749 15.62 17.98 -6.34
C GLY A 749 16.96 17.58 -5.74
N HIS A 750 17.98 17.36 -6.58
CA HIS A 750 19.38 17.16 -6.19
C HIS A 750 20.27 18.28 -6.68
N ASN A 751 21.40 18.46 -5.97
CA ASN A 751 22.39 19.50 -6.27
C ASN A 751 21.72 20.87 -6.48
N SER A 752 21.12 21.45 -5.43
CA SER A 752 20.33 22.68 -5.54
C SER A 752 21.17 23.93 -5.82
N VAL A 753 20.63 24.90 -6.57
CA VAL A 753 21.21 26.22 -6.89
C VAL A 753 20.13 27.30 -6.70
N PRO A 754 20.17 28.06 -5.59
CA PRO A 754 19.17 29.09 -5.33
C PRO A 754 19.39 30.35 -6.17
N LEU A 755 18.28 30.92 -6.66
CA LEU A 755 18.17 32.25 -7.27
C LEU A 755 16.91 32.93 -6.72
N TRP A 756 17.06 34.13 -6.18
CA TRP A 756 15.93 34.95 -5.74
C TRP A 756 15.45 35.84 -6.89
N LEU A 757 14.16 35.77 -7.21
CA LEU A 757 13.55 36.52 -8.30
C LEU A 757 12.03 36.62 -8.09
N ASP A 758 11.46 37.82 -8.15
CA ASP A 758 10.01 38.00 -8.33
C ASP A 758 9.61 37.50 -9.74
N VAL A 759 9.22 36.22 -9.81
CA VAL A 759 8.92 35.56 -11.08
C VAL A 759 7.43 35.54 -11.38
N ASN A 760 6.57 35.89 -10.43
CA ASN A 760 5.12 35.91 -10.59
C ASN A 760 4.53 37.35 -10.62
N GLY A 761 5.37 38.37 -10.41
CA GLY A 761 5.02 39.79 -10.47
C GLY A 761 4.25 40.29 -9.26
N ASP A 762 4.35 39.62 -8.11
CA ASP A 762 3.61 39.99 -6.89
C ASP A 762 4.36 40.98 -5.98
N GLY A 763 5.61 41.32 -6.33
CA GLY A 763 6.48 42.24 -5.59
C GLY A 763 7.30 41.57 -4.48
N ASN A 764 7.15 40.28 -4.25
CA ASN A 764 8.03 39.47 -3.42
C ASN A 764 8.88 38.58 -4.31
N ASP A 765 10.16 38.48 -3.98
CA ASP A 765 11.03 37.53 -4.64
C ASP A 765 10.66 36.11 -4.22
N ASP A 766 10.46 35.28 -5.23
CA ASP A 766 10.35 33.84 -5.13
C ASP A 766 11.73 33.19 -5.13
N LEU A 767 11.77 31.91 -4.79
CA LEU A 767 12.99 31.12 -4.85
C LEU A 767 12.95 30.20 -6.08
N VAL A 768 13.64 30.61 -7.14
CA VAL A 768 13.94 29.77 -8.30
C VAL A 768 15.12 28.87 -7.92
N VAL A 769 14.98 27.56 -8.09
CA VAL A 769 16.03 26.60 -7.77
C VAL A 769 16.39 25.78 -9.00
N GLY A 770 17.66 25.84 -9.37
CA GLY A 770 18.24 24.88 -10.31
C GLY A 770 18.66 23.62 -9.62
N GLY A 771 18.41 22.49 -10.26
CA GLY A 771 18.74 21.19 -9.70
C GLY A 771 18.70 20.10 -10.76
N ILE A 772 18.66 18.87 -10.28
CA ILE A 772 18.40 17.68 -11.08
C ILE A 772 17.31 16.83 -10.41
N GLU A 773 16.29 16.45 -11.16
CA GLU A 773 15.11 15.76 -10.62
C GLU A 773 14.82 14.44 -11.34
N PHE A 774 14.25 13.51 -10.59
CA PHE A 774 13.71 12.26 -11.09
C PHE A 774 12.30 12.48 -11.64
N GLY A 775 11.89 11.66 -12.62
CA GLY A 775 10.49 11.60 -13.04
C GLY A 775 10.10 12.51 -14.20
N SER A 776 8.81 12.66 -14.43
CA SER A 776 8.24 13.51 -15.48
C SER A 776 7.43 14.64 -14.86
N PRO A 777 7.58 15.89 -15.31
CA PRO A 777 6.79 17.03 -14.85
C PRO A 777 5.44 17.16 -15.59
N VAL A 778 5.16 16.27 -16.57
CA VAL A 778 3.91 16.28 -17.33
C VAL A 778 3.02 15.11 -16.93
N ALA A 779 1.78 15.42 -16.58
CA ALA A 779 0.75 14.44 -16.26
C ALA A 779 0.21 13.76 -17.54
N ILE A 780 -0.44 12.61 -17.38
CA ILE A 780 -0.98 11.79 -18.48
C ILE A 780 -2.06 12.49 -19.32
N ASP A 781 -2.77 13.46 -18.76
CA ASP A 781 -3.83 14.22 -19.42
C ASP A 781 -3.33 15.55 -20.02
N ASP A 782 -2.03 15.84 -19.89
CA ASP A 782 -1.41 17.02 -20.48
C ASP A 782 -1.34 16.90 -22.01
N PRO A 783 -1.74 17.93 -22.79
CA PRO A 783 -1.62 17.92 -24.25
C PRO A 783 -0.20 17.63 -24.79
N GLN A 784 0.81 17.85 -23.96
CA GLN A 784 2.23 17.67 -24.24
C GLN A 784 2.78 16.33 -23.76
N PHE A 785 1.96 15.49 -23.14
CA PHE A 785 2.34 14.15 -22.73
C PHE A 785 2.93 13.37 -23.94
N PRO A 786 4.19 12.87 -23.86
CA PRO A 786 4.91 12.33 -25.02
C PRO A 786 4.27 11.11 -25.70
N TYR A 787 3.41 10.37 -24.99
CA TYR A 787 2.81 9.12 -25.46
C TYR A 787 1.29 9.17 -25.44
N LYS A 788 0.71 10.35 -25.68
CA LYS A 788 -0.75 10.56 -25.61
C LYS A 788 -1.51 9.71 -26.63
N GLU A 789 -0.94 9.49 -27.82
CA GLU A 789 -1.54 8.63 -28.84
C GLU A 789 -1.55 7.16 -28.41
N GLU A 790 -0.45 6.67 -27.82
CA GLU A 790 -0.36 5.30 -27.32
C GLU A 790 -1.23 5.07 -26.08
N LEU A 791 -1.27 6.03 -25.16
CA LEU A 791 -2.17 6.03 -24.02
C LEU A 791 -3.63 5.99 -24.49
N GLN A 792 -4.01 6.84 -25.43
CA GLN A 792 -5.37 6.84 -25.98
C GLN A 792 -5.72 5.54 -26.69
N ALA A 793 -4.74 4.91 -27.36
CA ALA A 793 -4.93 3.59 -27.97
C ALA A 793 -5.22 2.52 -26.90
N PHE A 794 -4.50 2.54 -25.78
CA PHE A 794 -4.77 1.64 -24.65
C PHE A 794 -6.14 1.89 -24.03
N ILE A 795 -6.53 3.15 -23.78
CA ILE A 795 -7.85 3.52 -23.27
C ILE A 795 -8.97 3.03 -24.20
N ASN A 796 -8.80 3.21 -25.51
CA ASN A 796 -9.78 2.74 -26.49
C ASN A 796 -9.87 1.22 -26.51
N TYR A 797 -8.73 0.53 -26.44
CA TYR A 797 -8.68 -0.93 -26.32
C TYR A 797 -9.40 -1.42 -25.07
N ALA A 798 -9.16 -0.79 -23.92
CA ALA A 798 -9.84 -1.09 -22.66
C ALA A 798 -11.37 -0.94 -22.80
N LYS A 799 -11.85 0.18 -23.34
CA LYS A 799 -13.28 0.42 -23.61
C LYS A 799 -13.89 -0.63 -24.52
N THR A 800 -13.24 -0.96 -25.64
CA THR A 800 -13.74 -1.96 -26.60
C THR A 800 -13.80 -3.36 -26.01
N ASN A 801 -12.90 -3.71 -25.09
CA ASN A 801 -12.85 -5.01 -24.44
C ASN A 801 -13.51 -5.01 -23.05
N HIS A 802 -14.28 -3.95 -22.73
CA HIS A 802 -14.98 -3.77 -21.46
C HIS A 802 -14.10 -3.85 -20.21
N MET A 803 -12.81 -3.50 -20.31
CA MET A 803 -11.88 -3.48 -19.18
C MET A 803 -11.93 -2.15 -18.46
N GLN A 804 -12.12 -2.19 -17.14
CA GLN A 804 -12.03 -1.02 -16.28
C GLN A 804 -10.57 -0.66 -16.02
N ILE A 805 -10.26 0.63 -16.12
CA ILE A 805 -8.98 1.21 -15.68
C ILE A 805 -9.26 1.99 -14.39
N GLU A 806 -8.55 1.66 -13.33
CA GLU A 806 -8.71 2.25 -12.00
C GLU A 806 -7.59 3.25 -11.68
N PRO A 807 -7.80 4.15 -10.70
CA PRO A 807 -6.76 5.10 -10.30
C PRO A 807 -5.59 4.40 -9.59
N HIS A 808 -4.37 4.75 -10.02
CA HIS A 808 -3.12 4.43 -9.32
C HIS A 808 -2.67 5.65 -8.51
N LEU A 809 -2.79 5.58 -7.18
CA LEU A 809 -2.54 6.72 -6.30
C LEU A 809 -1.16 6.65 -5.67
N PHE A 810 -0.37 7.72 -5.83
CA PHE A 810 0.91 7.88 -5.14
C PHE A 810 0.83 9.03 -4.13
N PHE A 811 1.10 8.70 -2.87
CA PHE A 811 1.32 9.65 -1.79
C PHE A 811 2.74 9.48 -1.25
N HIS A 812 3.23 10.44 -0.46
CA HIS A 812 4.33 10.17 0.46
C HIS A 812 3.85 10.12 1.91
N ASN A 813 4.64 9.48 2.77
CA ASN A 813 4.24 9.09 4.12
C ASN A 813 3.87 10.27 5.06
N PHE A 814 4.07 11.52 4.65
CA PHE A 814 3.86 12.70 5.49
C PHE A 814 2.90 13.72 4.87
N LYS A 815 2.20 13.34 3.79
CA LYS A 815 1.08 14.13 3.28
C LYS A 815 -0.04 14.21 4.32
N THR A 816 -0.59 15.40 4.44
CA THR A 816 -1.83 15.65 5.19
C THR A 816 -3.03 15.08 4.42
N ASP A 817 -4.15 14.92 5.12
CA ASP A 817 -5.40 14.45 4.51
C ASP A 817 -5.94 15.43 3.45
N GLU A 818 -5.70 16.74 3.62
CA GLU A 818 -6.05 17.76 2.63
C GLU A 818 -5.24 17.61 1.33
N GLU A 819 -3.92 17.38 1.43
CA GLU A 819 -3.07 17.16 0.27
C GLU A 819 -3.42 15.86 -0.46
N GLU A 820 -3.68 14.77 0.27
CA GLU A 820 -4.14 13.50 -0.32
C GLU A 820 -5.45 13.69 -1.10
N ARG A 821 -6.42 14.39 -0.51
CA ARG A 821 -7.70 14.71 -1.19
C ARG A 821 -7.49 15.54 -2.45
N GLN A 822 -6.57 16.50 -2.41
CA GLN A 822 -6.27 17.34 -3.56
C GLN A 822 -5.62 16.54 -4.70
N GLU A 823 -4.69 15.63 -4.41
CA GLU A 823 -4.13 14.74 -5.45
C GLU A 823 -5.20 13.84 -6.07
N ILE A 824 -6.10 13.26 -5.25
CA ILE A 824 -7.22 12.45 -5.77
C ILE A 824 -8.12 13.28 -6.67
N ALA A 825 -8.40 14.54 -6.30
CA ALA A 825 -9.18 15.45 -7.14
C ALA A 825 -8.50 15.74 -8.49
N LEU A 826 -7.17 15.93 -8.51
CA LEU A 826 -6.40 16.09 -9.75
C LEU A 826 -6.41 14.81 -10.60
N HIS A 827 -6.32 13.65 -9.96
CA HIS A 827 -6.40 12.35 -10.64
C HIS A 827 -7.76 12.14 -11.30
N LYS A 828 -8.85 12.49 -10.60
CA LYS A 828 -10.20 12.44 -11.14
C LYS A 828 -10.36 13.38 -12.34
N GLN A 829 -9.80 14.59 -12.26
CA GLN A 829 -9.80 15.52 -13.38
C GLN A 829 -9.07 14.97 -14.61
N ALA A 830 -7.93 14.29 -14.41
CA ALA A 830 -7.20 13.63 -15.48
C ALA A 830 -8.03 12.50 -16.12
N PHE A 831 -8.68 11.68 -15.31
CA PHE A 831 -9.58 10.62 -15.78
C PHE A 831 -10.75 11.19 -16.60
N ASP A 832 -11.39 12.27 -16.11
CA ASP A 832 -12.48 12.94 -16.82
C ASP A 832 -12.02 13.44 -18.20
N ARG A 833 -10.83 14.05 -18.29
CA ARG A 833 -10.25 14.54 -19.56
C ARG A 833 -9.90 13.42 -20.54
N LEU A 834 -9.45 12.27 -20.03
CA LEU A 834 -9.13 11.08 -20.82
C LEU A 834 -10.39 10.24 -21.15
N GLY A 835 -11.56 10.62 -20.61
CA GLY A 835 -12.82 9.92 -20.77
C GLY A 835 -12.84 8.56 -20.08
N LEU A 836 -12.15 8.42 -18.95
CA LEU A 836 -12.18 7.26 -18.07
C LEU A 836 -13.24 7.45 -16.98
N PRO A 837 -14.09 6.45 -16.69
CA PRO A 837 -15.15 6.59 -15.69
C PRO A 837 -14.59 6.59 -14.26
N TRP A 838 -15.11 7.48 -13.42
CA TRP A 838 -14.89 7.47 -11.96
C TRP A 838 -16.15 6.97 -11.23
N SER A 839 -16.50 5.70 -11.43
CA SER A 839 -17.73 5.10 -10.87
C SER A 839 -17.39 4.00 -9.88
N ASN A 840 -17.38 4.33 -8.58
CA ASN A 840 -17.00 3.43 -7.49
C ASN A 840 -15.65 2.72 -7.72
N PRO A 841 -14.56 3.46 -8.00
CA PRO A 841 -13.26 2.86 -8.24
C PRO A 841 -12.71 2.15 -6.99
N GLY A 842 -11.79 1.23 -7.21
CA GLY A 842 -10.78 0.81 -6.24
C GLY A 842 -9.43 1.46 -6.50
N THR A 843 -8.45 1.01 -5.74
CA THR A 843 -7.03 1.25 -5.99
C THR A 843 -6.22 0.03 -5.53
N ASN A 844 -4.95 -0.05 -5.89
CA ASN A 844 -4.12 -1.22 -5.62
C ASN A 844 -2.62 -0.89 -5.50
N GLN A 845 -1.81 -1.89 -5.10
CA GLN A 845 -0.38 -1.95 -4.72
C GLN A 845 0.40 -0.67 -4.41
N HIS A 846 0.25 0.44 -5.13
CA HIS A 846 1.02 1.69 -5.01
C HIS A 846 0.44 2.81 -4.14
N THR A 847 -0.55 2.49 -3.31
CA THR A 847 -0.65 3.14 -1.99
C THR A 847 0.55 2.70 -1.10
N TRP A 848 1.79 2.72 -1.64
CA TRP A 848 3.08 2.32 -1.02
C TRP A 848 3.40 3.11 0.23
N ARG A 849 2.72 4.23 0.44
CA ARG A 849 3.07 5.18 1.46
C ARG A 849 1.82 5.62 2.18
N MET A 850 1.27 4.70 2.95
CA MET A 850 0.33 5.05 4.00
C MET A 850 0.93 6.14 4.90
N SER A 851 0.09 7.09 5.29
CA SER A 851 0.48 8.18 6.18
C SER A 851 1.10 7.66 7.48
N PHE A 852 2.22 8.28 7.88
CA PHE A 852 2.86 8.12 9.18
C PHE A 852 2.23 9.04 10.23
N LEU A 853 1.42 10.02 9.82
CA LEU A 853 0.70 10.90 10.74
C LEU A 853 -0.45 10.14 11.40
N ASP A 854 -1.15 9.33 10.62
CA ASP A 854 -2.18 8.40 11.09
C ASP A 854 -2.29 7.21 10.12
N ARG A 855 -2.18 6.01 10.67
CA ARG A 855 -2.16 4.71 9.98
C ARG A 855 -3.39 4.42 9.13
N LEU A 856 -4.50 5.11 9.38
CA LEU A 856 -5.75 4.96 8.64
C LEU A 856 -6.07 6.17 7.75
N GLN A 857 -5.29 7.26 7.82
CA GLN A 857 -5.58 8.51 7.12
C GLN A 857 -5.81 8.29 5.63
N THR A 858 -4.84 7.69 4.93
CA THR A 858 -4.90 7.53 3.48
C THR A 858 -6.10 6.69 3.05
N LEU A 859 -6.43 5.62 3.78
CA LEU A 859 -7.60 4.78 3.50
C LEU A 859 -8.91 5.53 3.73
N ARG A 860 -8.97 6.40 4.75
CA ARG A 860 -10.13 7.29 4.96
C ARG A 860 -10.22 8.36 3.88
N SER A 861 -9.09 8.95 3.47
CA SER A 861 -9.02 9.93 2.38
C SER A 861 -9.53 9.33 1.07
N GLU A 862 -9.07 8.12 0.71
CA GLU A 862 -9.56 7.33 -0.43
C GLU A 862 -11.08 7.10 -0.35
N ASN A 863 -11.54 6.58 0.79
CA ASN A 863 -12.95 6.24 0.98
C ASN A 863 -13.89 7.46 0.98
N ASP A 864 -13.44 8.57 1.54
CA ASP A 864 -14.16 9.84 1.52
C ASP A 864 -14.32 10.40 0.09
N GLN A 865 -13.47 9.98 -0.86
CA GLN A 865 -13.53 10.31 -2.28
C GLN A 865 -14.23 9.24 -3.15
N GLY A 866 -14.86 8.25 -2.52
CA GLY A 866 -15.63 7.21 -3.20
C GLY A 866 -14.81 6.01 -3.70
N ILE A 867 -13.54 5.91 -3.29
CA ILE A 867 -12.73 4.70 -3.50
C ILE A 867 -13.07 3.71 -2.38
N TRP A 868 -13.72 2.60 -2.71
CA TRP A 868 -14.34 1.73 -1.69
C TRP A 868 -13.55 0.46 -1.40
N TYR A 869 -12.51 0.18 -2.19
CA TYR A 869 -11.57 -0.91 -1.90
C TYR A 869 -10.14 -0.53 -2.23
N ASN A 870 -9.20 -1.11 -1.48
CA ASN A 870 -7.77 -1.02 -1.72
C ASN A 870 -7.16 -2.43 -1.69
N PHE A 871 -6.67 -2.88 -2.84
CA PHE A 871 -6.07 -4.21 -3.06
C PHE A 871 -4.54 -4.13 -3.08
N GLY A 872 -3.96 -3.24 -2.27
CA GLY A 872 -2.53 -3.29 -2.00
C GLY A 872 -2.00 -1.95 -1.54
N PHE A 873 -1.47 -1.94 -0.32
CA PHE A 873 -0.73 -0.82 0.24
C PHE A 873 0.40 -1.36 1.11
N LEU A 874 1.38 -0.50 1.40
CA LEU A 874 2.40 -0.79 2.40
C LEU A 874 1.94 -0.20 3.75
N PRO A 875 1.75 -1.02 4.80
CA PRO A 875 1.39 -0.52 6.12
C PRO A 875 2.39 0.53 6.61
N SER A 876 1.90 1.57 7.30
CA SER A 876 2.77 2.59 7.89
C SER A 876 3.83 1.95 8.79
N HIS A 877 5.06 2.46 8.73
CA HIS A 877 6.24 1.97 9.46
C HIS A 877 6.74 0.56 9.09
N ALA A 878 6.18 -0.10 8.06
CA ALA A 878 6.77 -1.33 7.56
C ALA A 878 8.21 -1.07 7.07
N PRO A 879 9.21 -1.90 7.47
CA PRO A 879 10.62 -1.69 7.14
C PRO A 879 10.97 -2.07 5.70
N VAL A 880 10.06 -2.74 5.00
CA VAL A 880 10.26 -3.20 3.62
C VAL A 880 10.09 -2.01 2.68
N ILE A 881 11.07 -1.79 1.80
CA ILE A 881 11.07 -0.71 0.81
C ILE A 881 10.29 -1.07 -0.48
N SER A 882 9.74 -2.28 -0.56
CA SER A 882 9.02 -2.86 -1.70
C SER A 882 7.83 -3.73 -1.25
N ARG A 883 7.16 -4.42 -2.19
CA ARG A 883 5.94 -5.23 -2.00
C ARG A 883 5.94 -6.01 -0.66
N PRO A 884 4.86 -5.93 0.14
CA PRO A 884 4.69 -6.83 1.27
C PRO A 884 4.76 -8.28 0.79
N MET A 885 5.76 -9.03 1.27
CA MET A 885 5.97 -10.44 0.91
C MET A 885 4.99 -11.35 1.66
N SER A 886 3.69 -11.06 1.60
CA SER A 886 2.71 -11.74 2.45
C SER A 886 2.40 -13.16 1.98
N VAL A 887 2.88 -14.19 2.68
CA VAL A 887 2.61 -15.60 2.35
C VAL A 887 1.12 -15.88 2.22
N TRP A 888 0.29 -15.42 3.15
CA TRP A 888 -1.18 -15.52 3.08
C TRP A 888 -1.82 -14.14 3.17
N ALA A 889 -2.98 -13.99 2.54
CA ALA A 889 -3.80 -12.79 2.59
C ALA A 889 -5.29 -13.18 2.58
N LEU A 890 -6.10 -12.45 3.35
CA LEU A 890 -7.55 -12.54 3.31
C LEU A 890 -8.15 -11.13 3.26
N PRO A 891 -9.24 -10.93 2.51
CA PRO A 891 -9.93 -9.65 2.49
C PRO A 891 -10.68 -9.42 3.81
N PHE A 892 -10.74 -8.16 4.24
CA PHE A 892 -11.51 -7.73 5.40
C PHE A 892 -12.07 -6.33 5.20
N LEU A 893 -13.08 -5.97 6.00
CA LEU A 893 -13.64 -4.64 6.03
C LEU A 893 -13.03 -3.85 7.19
N LEU A 894 -12.65 -2.60 6.95
CA LEU A 894 -12.37 -1.67 8.03
C LEU A 894 -13.69 -1.31 8.73
N ASP A 895 -13.73 -1.50 10.04
CA ASP A 895 -14.89 -1.20 10.88
C ASP A 895 -14.87 0.31 11.24
N ASP A 896 -15.63 1.13 10.52
CA ASP A 896 -15.85 2.52 10.94
C ASP A 896 -16.89 2.55 12.07
N THR A 897 -16.44 2.21 13.28
CA THR A 897 -17.28 2.26 14.50
C THR A 897 -17.87 3.64 14.79
N GLN A 898 -17.44 4.69 14.08
CA GLN A 898 -17.99 6.06 14.19
C GLN A 898 -19.19 6.30 13.27
N ARG A 899 -19.49 5.43 12.29
CA ARG A 899 -20.55 5.65 11.29
C ARG A 899 -21.45 4.44 11.13
N GLN A 900 -22.63 4.50 11.78
CA GLN A 900 -23.60 3.41 11.86
C GLN A 900 -24.36 3.08 10.56
N ASP A 901 -24.24 3.90 9.51
CA ASP A 901 -25.06 3.77 8.29
C ASP A 901 -24.41 2.94 7.17
N GLY A 902 -23.18 2.47 7.35
CA GLY A 902 -22.44 1.71 6.34
C GLY A 902 -22.14 2.49 5.05
N SER A 903 -22.36 3.81 5.02
CA SER A 903 -22.29 4.67 3.83
C SER A 903 -20.87 4.82 3.25
N ARG A 904 -19.87 4.24 3.92
CA ARG A 904 -18.44 4.33 3.60
C ARG A 904 -17.70 3.03 3.96
N THR A 905 -18.12 1.93 3.35
CA THR A 905 -17.43 0.63 3.44
C THR A 905 -16.07 0.72 2.77
N MET A 906 -15.01 0.29 3.47
CA MET A 906 -13.66 0.15 2.91
C MET A 906 -13.22 -1.31 2.96
N LEU A 907 -13.08 -1.94 1.79
CA LEU A 907 -12.62 -3.31 1.64
C LEU A 907 -11.10 -3.33 1.41
N ILE A 908 -10.40 -4.10 2.23
CA ILE A 908 -8.95 -4.20 2.20
C ILE A 908 -8.52 -5.60 1.75
N HIS A 909 -7.58 -5.65 0.81
CA HIS A 909 -6.85 -6.86 0.44
C HIS A 909 -5.38 -6.50 0.11
N THR A 910 -4.52 -7.51 -0.02
CA THR A 910 -3.13 -7.32 -0.43
C THR A 910 -2.78 -8.39 -1.45
N PRO A 911 -1.95 -8.08 -2.47
CA PRO A 911 -1.59 -9.07 -3.46
C PRO A 911 -0.74 -10.16 -2.80
N THR A 912 -0.78 -11.35 -3.40
CA THR A 912 0.04 -12.53 -3.06
C THR A 912 1.54 -12.24 -3.22
N PRO A 913 2.48 -13.14 -2.87
CA PRO A 913 3.90 -12.94 -3.16
C PRO A 913 4.22 -13.02 -4.67
N VAL A 914 5.40 -12.52 -5.08
CA VAL A 914 5.94 -12.75 -6.43
C VAL A 914 6.13 -14.26 -6.64
N LEU A 915 5.77 -14.79 -7.80
CA LEU A 915 5.91 -16.21 -8.12
C LEU A 915 7.35 -16.51 -8.54
N TRP A 916 7.99 -17.42 -7.82
CA TRP A 916 9.33 -17.92 -8.15
C TRP A 916 9.23 -19.39 -8.56
N LEU A 917 9.71 -19.71 -9.76
CA LEU A 917 9.71 -21.08 -10.31
C LEU A 917 11.11 -21.73 -10.35
N GLY A 918 12.16 -20.99 -10.01
CA GLY A 918 13.56 -21.46 -9.98
C GLY A 918 13.99 -22.06 -8.64
N ASP A 919 15.27 -21.93 -8.30
CA ASP A 919 15.86 -22.50 -7.07
C ASP A 919 15.20 -22.01 -5.78
N ASN A 920 14.67 -20.78 -5.78
CA ASN A 920 13.91 -20.20 -4.68
C ASN A 920 12.40 -20.39 -4.83
N ASN A 921 11.95 -21.56 -5.31
CA ASN A 921 10.53 -21.76 -5.59
C ASN A 921 9.63 -21.51 -4.38
N ASN A 922 8.46 -20.93 -4.64
CA ASN A 922 7.44 -20.67 -3.61
C ASN A 922 6.04 -21.15 -4.02
N THR A 923 5.95 -22.12 -4.93
CA THR A 923 4.66 -22.69 -5.36
C THR A 923 3.88 -23.30 -4.20
N ASP A 924 4.55 -23.73 -3.13
CA ASP A 924 3.91 -24.20 -1.90
C ASP A 924 3.01 -23.16 -1.24
N VAL A 925 3.30 -21.87 -1.40
CA VAL A 925 2.45 -20.77 -0.94
C VAL A 925 1.10 -20.83 -1.64
N PHE A 926 1.09 -20.83 -2.97
CA PHE A 926 -0.14 -20.86 -3.78
C PHE A 926 -0.92 -22.17 -3.61
N GLU A 927 -0.23 -23.30 -3.50
CA GLU A 927 -0.89 -24.59 -3.21
C GLU A 927 -1.50 -24.61 -1.81
N SER A 928 -0.86 -23.98 -0.83
CA SER A 928 -1.41 -23.84 0.52
C SER A 928 -2.65 -22.94 0.55
N MET A 929 -2.65 -21.86 -0.23
CA MET A 929 -3.81 -20.98 -0.40
C MET A 929 -4.97 -21.71 -1.09
N ALA A 930 -4.67 -22.46 -2.15
CA ALA A 930 -5.64 -23.29 -2.87
C ALA A 930 -6.28 -24.37 -1.98
N ALA A 931 -5.49 -25.05 -1.13
CA ALA A 931 -6.00 -26.02 -0.17
C ALA A 931 -6.99 -25.40 0.86
N ARG A 932 -6.92 -24.08 1.04
CA ARG A 932 -7.74 -23.30 1.97
C ARG A 932 -8.84 -22.47 1.29
N ASP A 933 -9.03 -22.62 -0.03
CA ASP A 933 -9.97 -21.81 -0.82
C ASP A 933 -9.73 -20.28 -0.66
N MET A 934 -8.49 -19.87 -0.41
CA MET A 934 -8.14 -18.44 -0.29
C MET A 934 -8.12 -17.78 -1.67
N PRO A 935 -8.54 -16.52 -1.79
CA PRO A 935 -8.41 -15.80 -3.06
C PRO A 935 -6.94 -15.60 -3.44
N ILE A 936 -6.67 -15.53 -4.75
CA ILE A 936 -5.34 -15.26 -5.30
C ILE A 936 -5.40 -13.99 -6.14
N ASP A 937 -4.80 -12.92 -5.64
CA ASP A 937 -4.60 -11.69 -6.40
C ASP A 937 -3.10 -11.54 -6.69
N TYR A 938 -2.70 -11.64 -7.96
CA TYR A 938 -1.29 -11.66 -8.35
C TYR A 938 -0.89 -10.37 -9.05
N PHE A 939 0.01 -9.64 -8.41
CA PHE A 939 0.64 -8.45 -8.96
C PHE A 939 1.94 -8.77 -9.74
N GLU A 940 2.14 -8.16 -10.92
CA GLU A 940 3.37 -8.23 -11.73
C GLU A 940 3.71 -6.90 -12.43
N HIS A 941 5.00 -6.53 -12.40
CA HIS A 941 5.55 -5.38 -13.15
C HIS A 941 5.82 -5.77 -14.61
N ILE A 942 4.76 -5.88 -15.40
CA ILE A 942 4.83 -6.33 -16.80
C ILE A 942 5.77 -5.49 -17.67
N GLU A 943 5.97 -4.22 -17.32
CA GLU A 943 6.85 -3.27 -17.99
C GLU A 943 8.34 -3.66 -17.92
N TYR A 944 8.73 -4.52 -16.98
CA TYR A 944 10.10 -5.03 -16.90
C TYR A 944 10.38 -6.18 -17.87
N HIS A 945 9.33 -6.73 -18.49
CA HIS A 945 9.41 -7.88 -19.39
C HIS A 945 9.30 -7.47 -20.87
N PHE A 946 8.38 -6.56 -21.20
CA PHE A 946 8.25 -6.07 -22.57
C PHE A 946 9.40 -5.10 -22.94
N PRO A 947 9.82 -5.06 -24.22
CA PRO A 947 9.42 -5.93 -25.33
C PRO A 947 10.39 -7.12 -25.49
N ILE A 948 11.16 -7.46 -24.45
CA ILE A 948 12.30 -8.38 -24.52
C ILE A 948 11.79 -9.82 -24.64
N PRO A 949 12.00 -10.52 -25.78
CA PRO A 949 11.37 -11.82 -26.03
C PRO A 949 11.63 -12.89 -24.97
N MET A 950 12.85 -12.92 -24.41
CA MET A 950 13.21 -13.85 -23.34
C MET A 950 12.44 -13.57 -22.05
N LYS A 951 12.22 -12.30 -21.69
CA LYS A 951 11.49 -11.95 -20.47
C LYS A 951 9.98 -12.08 -20.63
N ILE A 952 9.45 -11.92 -21.85
CA ILE A 952 8.05 -12.27 -22.16
C ILE A 952 7.79 -13.77 -21.93
N ASN A 953 8.80 -14.62 -22.08
CA ASN A 953 8.66 -16.04 -21.76
C ASN A 953 8.44 -16.28 -20.26
N ASP A 954 8.95 -15.43 -19.38
CA ASP A 954 8.70 -15.52 -17.94
C ASP A 954 7.22 -15.22 -17.65
N LEU A 955 6.66 -14.17 -18.27
CA LEU A 955 5.22 -13.86 -18.17
C LEU A 955 4.34 -15.03 -18.67
N LYS A 956 4.76 -15.73 -19.74
CA LYS A 956 4.06 -16.92 -20.23
C LYS A 956 4.09 -18.08 -19.23
N GLN A 957 5.22 -18.28 -18.55
CA GLN A 957 5.32 -19.31 -17.51
C GLN A 957 4.41 -18.98 -16.33
N PHE A 958 4.31 -17.70 -15.95
CA PHE A 958 3.40 -17.25 -14.90
C PHE A 958 1.93 -17.47 -15.28
N ALA A 959 1.50 -17.00 -16.45
CA ALA A 959 0.13 -17.22 -16.95
C ALA A 959 -0.20 -18.73 -17.05
N ALA A 960 0.72 -19.54 -17.57
CA ALA A 960 0.52 -21.00 -17.64
C ALA A 960 0.40 -21.66 -16.26
N TYR A 961 1.12 -21.15 -15.25
CA TYR A 961 1.01 -21.65 -13.88
C TYR A 961 -0.36 -21.36 -13.28
N PHE A 962 -0.86 -20.13 -13.41
CA PHE A 962 -2.15 -19.74 -12.84
C PHE A 962 -3.33 -20.38 -13.58
N ASP A 963 -3.28 -20.55 -14.90
CA ASP A 963 -4.26 -21.34 -15.66
C ASP A 963 -4.33 -22.79 -15.17
N LYS A 964 -3.16 -23.42 -14.94
CA LYS A 964 -3.08 -24.77 -14.39
C LYS A 964 -3.65 -24.85 -12.97
N LEU A 965 -3.26 -23.92 -12.09
CA LEU A 965 -3.73 -23.87 -10.71
C LEU A 965 -5.25 -23.65 -10.67
N ARG A 966 -5.75 -22.72 -11.50
CA ARG A 966 -7.18 -22.44 -11.66
C ARG A 966 -7.94 -23.69 -12.06
N THR A 967 -7.44 -24.44 -13.03
CA THR A 967 -8.11 -25.64 -13.54
C THR A 967 -8.05 -26.79 -12.53
N ALA A 968 -6.93 -26.96 -11.82
CA ALA A 968 -6.77 -28.00 -10.81
C ALA A 968 -7.68 -27.80 -9.58
N HIS A 969 -7.91 -26.53 -9.22
CA HIS A 969 -8.65 -26.15 -8.01
C HIS A 969 -9.93 -25.36 -8.32
N GLU A 970 -10.44 -25.44 -9.56
CA GLU A 970 -11.67 -24.80 -10.03
C GLU A 970 -11.89 -23.36 -9.53
N TYR A 971 -10.84 -22.52 -9.59
CA TYR A 971 -10.94 -21.09 -9.28
C TYR A 971 -11.73 -20.34 -10.37
N ASN A 972 -12.27 -19.18 -10.04
CA ASN A 972 -12.81 -18.23 -11.00
C ASN A 972 -11.79 -17.14 -11.29
N PHE A 973 -11.29 -17.06 -12.53
CA PHE A 973 -10.48 -15.92 -12.96
C PHE A 973 -11.39 -14.73 -13.27
N MET A 974 -11.06 -13.55 -12.77
CA MET A 974 -11.86 -12.33 -12.87
C MET A 974 -10.99 -11.08 -12.75
N SER A 975 -11.56 -9.91 -13.00
CA SER A 975 -10.88 -8.63 -12.71
C SER A 975 -10.94 -8.29 -11.22
N GLU A 976 -10.04 -7.42 -10.73
CA GLU A 976 -10.07 -6.92 -9.35
C GLU A 976 -11.43 -6.33 -8.93
N PRO A 977 -12.11 -5.49 -9.73
CA PRO A 977 -13.44 -4.99 -9.37
C PRO A 977 -14.47 -6.10 -9.14
N GLN A 978 -14.49 -7.11 -10.02
CA GLN A 978 -15.40 -8.26 -9.90
C GLN A 978 -15.08 -9.09 -8.65
N MET A 979 -13.79 -9.26 -8.35
CA MET A 979 -13.31 -9.91 -7.14
C MET A 979 -13.74 -9.16 -5.87
N ALA A 980 -13.55 -7.84 -5.83
CA ALA A 980 -13.96 -6.98 -4.73
C ALA A 980 -15.47 -7.06 -4.47
N GLN A 981 -16.28 -7.01 -5.54
CA GLN A 981 -17.73 -7.14 -5.45
C GLN A 981 -18.15 -8.50 -4.87
N SER A 982 -17.50 -9.58 -5.32
CA SER A 982 -17.77 -10.92 -4.81
C SER A 982 -17.35 -11.10 -3.34
N PHE A 983 -16.20 -10.53 -2.93
CA PHE A 983 -15.79 -10.51 -1.53
C PHE A 983 -16.80 -9.78 -0.66
N LEU A 984 -17.31 -8.64 -1.11
CA LEU A 984 -18.29 -7.87 -0.36
C LEU A 984 -19.58 -8.68 -0.15
N THR A 985 -20.06 -9.37 -1.19
CA THR A 985 -21.20 -10.31 -1.08
C THR A 985 -20.92 -11.42 -0.08
N ALA A 986 -19.72 -12.03 -0.10
CA ALA A 986 -19.37 -13.11 0.82
C ALA A 986 -19.21 -12.62 2.28
N LEU A 987 -18.63 -11.44 2.50
CA LEU A 987 -18.40 -10.89 3.84
C LEU A 987 -19.71 -10.43 4.48
N LYS A 988 -20.57 -9.70 3.75
CA LYS A 988 -21.83 -9.15 4.26
C LYS A 988 -23.03 -10.11 4.14
N GLY A 989 -22.99 -11.05 3.19
CA GLY A 989 -24.05 -12.05 3.03
C GLY A 989 -24.13 -13.00 4.21
N ARG A 990 -25.34 -13.43 4.55
CA ARG A 990 -25.63 -14.42 5.61
C ARG A 990 -26.26 -15.66 5.01
N VAL A 991 -26.03 -16.82 5.62
CA VAL A 991 -26.66 -18.08 5.23
C VAL A 991 -27.20 -18.79 6.46
N THR A 992 -28.50 -19.08 6.45
CA THR A 992 -29.16 -19.86 7.50
C THR A 992 -29.41 -21.28 7.02
N VAL A 993 -29.16 -22.26 7.89
CA VAL A 993 -29.52 -23.66 7.62
C VAL A 993 -30.82 -24.00 8.35
N SER A 994 -31.86 -24.31 7.58
CA SER A 994 -33.17 -24.67 8.13
C SER A 994 -33.54 -26.11 7.78
N ARG A 995 -34.19 -26.81 8.72
CA ARG A 995 -34.72 -28.16 8.50
C ARG A 995 -36.25 -28.12 8.62
N PRO A 996 -37.00 -28.39 7.54
CA PRO A 996 -38.45 -28.49 7.61
C PRO A 996 -38.84 -29.54 8.65
N LEU A 997 -39.70 -29.18 9.61
CA LEU A 997 -39.95 -30.02 10.79
C LEU A 997 -40.50 -31.41 10.41
N ALA A 998 -41.33 -31.49 9.37
CA ALA A 998 -41.84 -32.73 8.82
C ALA A 998 -40.70 -33.68 8.38
N LEU A 999 -39.73 -33.16 7.62
CA LEU A 999 -38.57 -33.92 7.14
C LEU A 999 -37.61 -34.26 8.29
N TYR A 1000 -37.41 -33.35 9.24
CA TYR A 1000 -36.59 -33.62 10.42
C TYR A 1000 -37.15 -34.77 11.29
N LEU A 1001 -38.46 -34.77 11.54
CA LEU A 1001 -39.12 -35.85 12.29
C LEU A 1001 -39.08 -37.17 11.51
N TRP A 1002 -39.22 -37.10 10.19
CA TRP A 1002 -39.11 -38.24 9.30
C TRP A 1002 -37.69 -38.84 9.29
N ASP A 1003 -36.66 -37.99 9.21
CA ASP A 1003 -35.26 -38.36 9.32
C ASP A 1003 -35.00 -39.08 10.66
N LYS A 1004 -35.44 -38.48 11.77
CA LYS A 1004 -35.33 -39.07 13.12
C LYS A 1004 -36.02 -40.43 13.25
N LEU A 1005 -37.18 -40.59 12.62
CA LEU A 1005 -37.91 -41.85 12.59
C LEU A 1005 -37.13 -42.90 11.80
N LYS A 1006 -36.63 -42.53 10.62
CA LYS A 1006 -35.83 -43.43 9.76
C LYS A 1006 -34.52 -43.84 10.42
N ASP A 1007 -33.82 -42.93 11.08
CA ASP A 1007 -32.59 -43.24 11.82
C ASP A 1007 -32.82 -44.26 12.94
N ARG A 1008 -34.01 -44.25 13.56
CA ARG A 1008 -34.41 -45.27 14.55
C ARG A 1008 -34.77 -46.61 13.92
N LEU A 1009 -35.34 -46.61 12.73
CA LEU A 1009 -35.79 -47.82 12.02
C LEU A 1009 -34.67 -48.49 11.21
N SER A 1010 -33.65 -47.74 10.80
CA SER A 1010 -32.50 -48.22 10.04
C SER A 1010 -31.18 -47.67 10.63
N PRO A 1011 -30.73 -48.19 11.79
CA PRO A 1011 -29.48 -47.77 12.40
C PRO A 1011 -28.30 -47.99 11.45
N GLY A 1012 -27.56 -46.92 11.12
CA GLY A 1012 -26.37 -46.97 10.25
C GLY A 1012 -26.45 -46.15 8.96
N ASN A 1013 -27.65 -45.68 8.57
CA ASN A 1013 -27.83 -44.73 7.45
C ASN A 1013 -28.46 -43.41 7.97
N PRO A 1014 -27.68 -42.33 8.12
CA PRO A 1014 -28.18 -41.03 8.52
C PRO A 1014 -29.03 -40.46 7.40
N HIS A 1015 -30.25 -40.10 7.76
CA HIS A 1015 -31.13 -39.32 6.92
C HIS A 1015 -30.98 -37.86 7.31
N TRP A 1016 -30.54 -37.03 6.36
CA TRP A 1016 -30.37 -35.61 6.59
C TRP A 1016 -30.89 -34.83 5.39
N HIS A 1017 -31.83 -33.94 5.67
CA HIS A 1017 -32.32 -32.92 4.75
C HIS A 1017 -32.21 -31.54 5.40
N ALA A 1018 -31.74 -30.57 4.63
CA ALA A 1018 -31.63 -29.17 5.02
C ALA A 1018 -31.92 -28.25 3.83
N SER A 1019 -32.32 -27.02 4.12
CA SER A 1019 -32.41 -25.93 3.15
C SER A 1019 -31.45 -24.82 3.58
N LEU A 1020 -30.56 -24.46 2.66
CA LEU A 1020 -29.68 -23.31 2.76
C LEU A 1020 -30.43 -22.08 2.25
N VAL A 1021 -30.60 -21.09 3.12
CA VAL A 1021 -31.34 -19.86 2.79
C VAL A 1021 -30.34 -18.69 2.82
N PRO A 1022 -29.98 -18.11 1.66
CA PRO A 1022 -29.16 -16.91 1.61
C PRO A 1022 -29.96 -15.68 2.07
N ASP A 1023 -29.29 -14.76 2.74
CA ASP A 1023 -29.79 -13.44 3.11
C ASP A 1023 -28.74 -12.41 2.69
N THR A 1024 -29.07 -11.63 1.67
CA THR A 1024 -28.21 -10.59 1.09
C THR A 1024 -28.71 -9.19 1.42
N SER A 1025 -29.62 -9.03 2.38
CA SER A 1025 -30.18 -7.72 2.75
C SER A 1025 -29.13 -6.73 3.25
N ASP A 1026 -28.04 -7.22 3.85
CA ASP A 1026 -26.93 -6.41 4.35
C ASP A 1026 -25.81 -6.22 3.30
N VAL A 1027 -25.95 -6.79 2.10
CA VAL A 1027 -24.97 -6.64 1.01
C VAL A 1027 -25.16 -5.26 0.35
N PRO A 1028 -24.15 -4.36 0.37
CA PRO A 1028 -24.29 -3.03 -0.20
C PRO A 1028 -24.42 -3.04 -1.72
N ALA A 1029 -25.01 -1.97 -2.28
CA ALA A 1029 -25.12 -1.77 -3.73
C ALA A 1029 -23.76 -1.73 -4.46
N LEU A 1030 -22.65 -1.49 -3.74
CA LEU A 1030 -21.29 -1.59 -4.25
C LEU A 1030 -20.96 -2.98 -4.81
N ALA A 1031 -21.63 -4.03 -4.34
CA ALA A 1031 -21.47 -5.39 -4.87
C ALA A 1031 -22.01 -5.55 -6.31
N GLY A 1032 -22.74 -4.56 -6.83
CA GLY A 1032 -23.20 -4.52 -8.22
C GLY A 1032 -23.93 -5.80 -8.65
N ASP A 1033 -23.59 -6.28 -9.84
CA ASP A 1033 -24.19 -7.50 -10.40
C ASP A 1033 -23.83 -8.78 -9.61
N TYR A 1034 -22.82 -8.72 -8.74
CA TYR A 1034 -22.37 -9.85 -7.93
C TYR A 1034 -23.10 -9.97 -6.59
N ALA A 1035 -24.05 -9.08 -6.27
CA ALA A 1035 -24.80 -9.10 -5.01
C ALA A 1035 -25.55 -10.43 -4.76
N SER A 1036 -25.95 -11.14 -5.82
CA SER A 1036 -26.68 -12.42 -5.76
C SER A 1036 -25.80 -13.65 -6.03
N THR A 1037 -24.47 -13.49 -6.01
CA THR A 1037 -23.52 -14.57 -6.33
C THR A 1037 -23.01 -15.33 -5.11
N LEU A 1038 -23.66 -15.20 -3.95
CA LEU A 1038 -23.24 -15.86 -2.72
C LEU A 1038 -23.12 -17.38 -2.94
N GLY A 1039 -22.09 -17.99 -2.35
CA GLY A 1039 -21.96 -19.44 -2.34
C GLY A 1039 -21.14 -19.94 -1.16
N VAL A 1040 -21.24 -21.24 -0.94
CA VAL A 1040 -20.75 -21.88 0.28
C VAL A 1040 -20.04 -23.20 0.00
N ALA A 1041 -19.11 -23.56 0.88
CA ALA A 1041 -18.50 -24.87 0.99
C ALA A 1041 -19.01 -25.56 2.26
N LEU A 1042 -19.66 -26.71 2.09
CA LEU A 1042 -20.04 -27.60 3.18
C LEU A 1042 -18.96 -28.67 3.36
N GLU A 1043 -18.27 -28.64 4.49
CA GLU A 1043 -17.26 -29.63 4.86
C GLU A 1043 -17.87 -30.67 5.81
N LYS A 1044 -17.76 -31.95 5.46
CA LYS A 1044 -18.38 -33.03 6.24
C LYS A 1044 -17.55 -33.36 7.48
N GLY A 1045 -18.19 -33.34 8.65
CA GLY A 1045 -17.63 -33.91 9.88
C GLY A 1045 -17.73 -35.43 9.89
N GLU A 1046 -17.20 -36.06 10.94
CA GLU A 1046 -17.09 -37.52 11.05
C GLU A 1046 -18.43 -38.24 10.80
N ARG A 1047 -19.53 -37.66 11.31
CA ARG A 1047 -20.89 -38.21 11.14
C ARG A 1047 -21.35 -38.28 9.69
N LEU A 1048 -20.89 -37.38 8.83
CA LEU A 1048 -21.29 -37.28 7.44
C LEU A 1048 -20.20 -37.75 6.47
N ALA A 1049 -18.98 -38.03 6.94
CA ALA A 1049 -17.79 -38.27 6.11
C ALA A 1049 -18.01 -39.32 5.00
N GLN A 1050 -18.68 -40.43 5.31
CA GLN A 1050 -18.90 -41.53 4.36
C GLN A 1050 -20.10 -41.37 3.42
N TYR A 1051 -20.86 -40.28 3.53
CA TYR A 1051 -22.10 -40.09 2.78
C TYR A 1051 -21.94 -39.09 1.63
N SER A 1052 -22.67 -39.35 0.55
CA SER A 1052 -22.83 -38.43 -0.58
C SER A 1052 -23.90 -37.39 -0.27
N LEU A 1053 -23.72 -36.19 -0.82
CA LEU A 1053 -24.68 -35.09 -0.74
C LEU A 1053 -25.27 -34.84 -2.12
N ASP A 1054 -26.55 -34.46 -2.17
CA ASP A 1054 -27.28 -34.06 -3.36
C ASP A 1054 -27.93 -32.68 -3.17
N THR A 1055 -28.18 -31.96 -4.27
CA THR A 1055 -28.70 -30.59 -4.26
C THR A 1055 -29.61 -30.28 -5.45
N ASP A 1056 -30.56 -29.37 -5.25
CA ASP A 1056 -31.36 -28.77 -6.32
C ASP A 1056 -30.73 -27.53 -6.95
N ALA A 1057 -29.57 -27.07 -6.45
CA ALA A 1057 -28.82 -25.97 -7.05
C ALA A 1057 -28.42 -26.24 -8.51
N GLU A 1058 -28.39 -25.17 -9.30
CA GLU A 1058 -27.92 -25.19 -10.70
C GLU A 1058 -26.39 -25.25 -10.79
N ILE A 1059 -25.69 -24.75 -9.77
CA ILE A 1059 -24.24 -24.69 -9.68
C ILE A 1059 -23.74 -25.35 -8.39
N TYR A 1060 -22.97 -26.42 -8.54
CA TYR A 1060 -22.39 -27.15 -7.42
C TYR A 1060 -21.17 -27.98 -7.86
N HIS A 1061 -20.30 -28.30 -6.91
CA HIS A 1061 -19.14 -29.14 -7.16
C HIS A 1061 -18.76 -29.92 -5.90
N MET A 1062 -18.33 -31.18 -6.06
CA MET A 1062 -17.75 -31.97 -4.98
C MET A 1062 -16.25 -32.10 -5.22
N GLN A 1063 -15.45 -31.60 -4.28
CA GLN A 1063 -13.99 -31.75 -4.29
C GLN A 1063 -13.54 -32.28 -2.93
N SER A 1064 -12.90 -33.44 -2.92
CA SER A 1064 -12.45 -34.10 -1.68
C SER A 1064 -13.59 -34.27 -0.66
N ASN A 1065 -13.52 -33.60 0.49
CA ASN A 1065 -14.53 -33.67 1.57
C ASN A 1065 -15.45 -32.42 1.62
N ARG A 1066 -15.34 -31.52 0.62
CA ARG A 1066 -16.07 -30.25 0.54
C ARG A 1066 -17.09 -30.29 -0.60
N PHE A 1067 -18.33 -29.95 -0.26
CA PHE A 1067 -19.43 -29.80 -1.22
C PHE A 1067 -19.74 -28.32 -1.41
N TYR A 1068 -19.40 -27.81 -2.58
CA TYR A 1068 -19.56 -26.42 -2.96
C TYR A 1068 -20.91 -26.22 -3.62
N VAL A 1069 -21.62 -25.17 -3.25
CA VAL A 1069 -22.99 -24.88 -3.71
C VAL A 1069 -23.16 -23.37 -3.87
N GLY A 1070 -23.61 -22.92 -5.04
CA GLY A 1070 -24.02 -21.53 -5.24
C GLY A 1070 -25.44 -21.29 -4.75
N LEU A 1071 -25.68 -20.11 -4.18
CA LEU A 1071 -26.91 -19.74 -3.48
C LEU A 1071 -27.53 -18.44 -4.03
N PRO A 1072 -27.89 -18.37 -5.34
CA PRO A 1072 -28.68 -17.24 -5.84
C PRO A 1072 -30.10 -17.18 -5.24
N GLN A 1073 -30.56 -18.31 -4.70
CA GLN A 1073 -31.85 -18.47 -4.02
C GLN A 1073 -31.75 -19.57 -2.95
N ALA A 1074 -32.84 -19.84 -2.24
CA ALA A 1074 -32.87 -20.94 -1.28
C ALA A 1074 -32.67 -22.30 -1.98
N THR A 1075 -31.85 -23.16 -1.39
CA THR A 1075 -31.37 -24.42 -1.99
C THR A 1075 -31.57 -25.58 -1.02
N ALA A 1076 -32.08 -26.71 -1.50
CA ALA A 1076 -32.20 -27.93 -0.72
C ALA A 1076 -30.92 -28.79 -0.83
N ILE A 1077 -30.44 -29.31 0.31
CA ILE A 1077 -29.35 -30.28 0.38
C ILE A 1077 -29.81 -31.51 1.16
N SER A 1078 -29.40 -32.68 0.71
CA SER A 1078 -29.75 -33.93 1.38
C SER A 1078 -28.69 -35.02 1.24
N VAL A 1079 -28.71 -35.98 2.15
CA VAL A 1079 -27.91 -37.21 2.05
C VAL A 1079 -28.66 -38.22 1.17
N HIS A 1080 -28.37 -38.18 -0.14
CA HIS A 1080 -28.82 -39.15 -1.14
C HIS A 1080 -27.75 -39.35 -2.21
N LYS A 1081 -27.95 -40.32 -3.10
CA LYS A 1081 -27.15 -40.46 -4.32
C LYS A 1081 -27.53 -39.34 -5.29
N SER A 1082 -26.56 -38.51 -5.66
CA SER A 1082 -26.75 -37.41 -6.63
C SER A 1082 -27.43 -37.90 -7.90
N ALA A 1083 -28.44 -37.15 -8.37
CA ALA A 1083 -28.99 -37.35 -9.70
C ALA A 1083 -27.92 -36.99 -10.76
N ASP A 1084 -27.72 -37.86 -11.75
CA ASP A 1084 -26.79 -37.61 -12.85
C ASP A 1084 -27.44 -36.62 -13.85
N LYS A 1085 -27.30 -35.32 -13.59
CA LYS A 1085 -27.94 -34.21 -14.34
C LYS A 1085 -26.93 -33.16 -14.79
N LEU A 1086 -27.29 -32.41 -15.83
CA LEU A 1086 -26.53 -31.23 -16.25
C LEU A 1086 -26.53 -30.19 -15.12
N HIS A 1087 -25.36 -29.62 -14.83
CA HIS A 1087 -25.17 -28.56 -13.83
C HIS A 1087 -23.88 -27.79 -14.11
N LEU A 1088 -23.77 -26.58 -13.56
CA LEU A 1088 -22.56 -25.79 -13.60
C LEU A 1088 -21.62 -26.21 -12.45
N ILE A 1089 -20.33 -26.29 -12.73
CA ILE A 1089 -19.26 -26.51 -11.75
C ILE A 1089 -18.77 -25.17 -11.21
N ARG A 1090 -18.56 -24.19 -12.11
CA ARG A 1090 -18.15 -22.83 -11.77
C ARG A 1090 -18.60 -21.82 -12.81
N SER A 1091 -18.80 -20.59 -12.37
CA SER A 1091 -19.07 -19.41 -13.20
C SER A 1091 -18.33 -18.23 -12.56
N ASN A 1092 -17.53 -17.50 -13.34
CA ASN A 1092 -16.87 -16.30 -12.85
C ASN A 1092 -17.78 -15.06 -12.89
N VAL A 1093 -18.88 -15.11 -13.64
CA VAL A 1093 -19.85 -14.01 -13.80
C VAL A 1093 -21.27 -14.45 -13.39
N PRO A 1094 -22.18 -13.50 -13.07
CA PRO A 1094 -23.59 -13.79 -12.89
C PRO A 1094 -24.20 -14.47 -14.12
N PHE A 1095 -25.13 -15.41 -13.91
CA PHE A 1095 -25.76 -16.15 -15.00
C PHE A 1095 -27.26 -16.39 -14.79
N THR A 1096 -27.94 -16.74 -15.88
CA THR A 1096 -29.31 -17.30 -15.84
C THR A 1096 -29.37 -18.56 -16.69
N LEU A 1097 -29.95 -19.63 -16.15
CA LEU A 1097 -30.12 -20.90 -16.85
C LEU A 1097 -31.61 -21.21 -17.01
N GLN A 1098 -32.04 -21.55 -18.23
CA GLN A 1098 -33.42 -21.89 -18.52
C GLN A 1098 -33.48 -23.15 -19.38
N GLN A 1099 -34.32 -24.11 -19.00
CA GLN A 1099 -34.55 -25.32 -19.78
C GLN A 1099 -35.83 -25.20 -20.62
N ALA A 1100 -35.71 -25.50 -21.91
CA ALA A 1100 -36.83 -25.58 -22.84
C ALA A 1100 -37.52 -26.97 -22.78
N ALA A 1101 -38.76 -27.04 -23.29
CA ALA A 1101 -39.56 -28.26 -23.27
C ALA A 1101 -38.97 -29.43 -24.09
N ASP A 1102 -38.09 -29.13 -25.04
CA ASP A 1102 -37.36 -30.10 -25.86
C ASP A 1102 -36.07 -30.62 -25.19
N GLY A 1103 -35.77 -30.16 -23.97
CA GLY A 1103 -34.60 -30.56 -23.18
C GLY A 1103 -33.34 -29.74 -23.46
N ALA A 1104 -33.36 -28.78 -24.40
CA ALA A 1104 -32.28 -27.82 -24.59
C ALA A 1104 -32.27 -26.77 -23.45
N TYR A 1105 -31.11 -26.15 -23.22
CA TYR A 1105 -30.96 -25.07 -22.25
C TYR A 1105 -30.48 -23.79 -22.93
N THR A 1106 -30.92 -22.66 -22.40
CA THR A 1106 -30.39 -21.33 -22.68
C THR A 1106 -29.65 -20.86 -21.44
N LEU A 1107 -28.36 -20.54 -21.58
CA LEU A 1107 -27.51 -20.01 -20.52
C LEU A 1107 -27.05 -18.61 -20.90
N ALA A 1108 -27.55 -17.58 -20.24
CA ALA A 1108 -27.07 -16.21 -20.41
C ALA A 1108 -26.01 -15.89 -19.35
N LEU A 1109 -24.86 -15.39 -19.81
CA LEU A 1109 -23.78 -14.88 -18.98
C LEU A 1109 -23.87 -13.34 -18.99
N ASN A 1110 -23.97 -12.75 -17.80
CA ASN A 1110 -24.25 -11.33 -17.60
C ASN A 1110 -23.04 -10.66 -16.96
N GLY A 1111 -21.92 -10.67 -17.67
CA GLY A 1111 -20.71 -9.99 -17.24
C GLY A 1111 -20.01 -9.27 -18.39
N GLU A 1112 -18.85 -8.74 -18.07
CA GLU A 1112 -17.97 -8.01 -18.98
C GLU A 1112 -16.54 -8.56 -18.87
N THR A 1113 -15.68 -8.19 -19.82
CA THR A 1113 -14.31 -8.72 -19.99
C THR A 1113 -14.31 -10.22 -20.29
N MET A 1114 -13.69 -11.05 -19.45
CA MET A 1114 -13.70 -12.50 -19.59
C MET A 1114 -14.91 -13.10 -18.86
N GLN A 1115 -15.74 -13.84 -19.59
CA GLN A 1115 -16.86 -14.61 -19.07
C GLN A 1115 -16.57 -16.09 -19.28
N GLN A 1116 -16.50 -16.87 -18.20
CA GLN A 1116 -16.19 -18.28 -18.23
C GLN A 1116 -17.11 -19.09 -17.33
N VAL A 1117 -17.62 -20.17 -17.90
CA VAL A 1117 -18.37 -21.21 -17.17
C VAL A 1117 -17.76 -22.57 -17.44
N LYS A 1118 -17.75 -23.42 -16.41
CA LYS A 1118 -17.51 -24.86 -16.56
C LYS A 1118 -18.77 -25.60 -16.18
N LEU A 1119 -19.21 -26.54 -17.01
CA LEU A 1119 -20.42 -27.32 -16.80
C LEU A 1119 -20.14 -28.82 -16.97
N TYR A 1120 -20.89 -29.63 -16.23
CA TYR A 1120 -20.96 -31.08 -16.40
C TYR A 1120 -22.23 -31.44 -17.16
N SER A 1121 -22.14 -32.44 -18.05
CA SER A 1121 -23.32 -33.00 -18.72
C SER A 1121 -23.26 -34.52 -18.79
N PRO A 1122 -24.32 -35.25 -18.39
CA PRO A 1122 -24.38 -36.71 -18.51
C PRO A 1122 -24.43 -37.19 -19.97
N ARG A 1123 -24.79 -36.30 -20.90
CA ARG A 1123 -24.85 -36.55 -22.34
C ARG A 1123 -23.92 -35.61 -23.07
N THR A 1124 -23.46 -36.02 -24.25
CA THR A 1124 -22.71 -35.14 -25.15
C THR A 1124 -23.50 -33.87 -25.42
N LEU A 1125 -22.86 -32.71 -25.31
CA LEU A 1125 -23.50 -31.40 -25.41
C LEU A 1125 -23.02 -30.69 -26.67
N THR A 1126 -23.95 -30.20 -27.49
CA THR A 1126 -23.65 -29.22 -28.53
C THR A 1126 -23.88 -27.83 -27.95
N ILE A 1127 -22.85 -26.98 -27.99
CA ILE A 1127 -22.88 -25.61 -27.46
C ILE A 1127 -22.85 -24.64 -28.65
N GLY A 1128 -23.87 -23.80 -28.78
CA GLY A 1128 -23.94 -22.75 -29.77
C GLY A 1128 -23.95 -21.36 -29.13
N GLY A 1129 -23.35 -20.38 -29.82
CA GLY A 1129 -23.29 -18.97 -29.41
C GLY A 1129 -22.18 -18.26 -30.20
N GLU A 1130 -22.08 -16.94 -30.02
CA GLU A 1130 -21.11 -16.10 -30.73
C GLU A 1130 -19.78 -16.03 -29.99
N ASP A 1131 -18.66 -16.04 -30.73
CA ASP A 1131 -17.30 -15.84 -30.22
C ASP A 1131 -16.95 -16.63 -28.95
N LEU A 1132 -17.15 -17.96 -29.04
CA LEU A 1132 -16.90 -18.90 -27.95
C LEU A 1132 -15.61 -19.69 -28.16
N LYS A 1133 -14.80 -19.78 -27.11
CA LYS A 1133 -13.77 -20.81 -26.95
C LYS A 1133 -14.31 -21.93 -26.08
N ILE A 1134 -14.40 -23.16 -26.63
CA ILE A 1134 -14.96 -24.32 -25.95
C ILE A 1134 -13.87 -25.38 -25.79
N GLU A 1135 -13.65 -25.79 -24.54
CA GLU A 1135 -12.72 -26.86 -24.17
C GLU A 1135 -13.53 -28.02 -23.57
N THR A 1136 -13.33 -29.23 -24.08
CA THR A 1136 -14.10 -30.41 -23.68
C THR A 1136 -13.18 -31.46 -23.06
N ASP A 1137 -13.53 -31.92 -21.86
CA ASP A 1137 -12.97 -33.12 -21.24
C ASP A 1137 -14.03 -34.23 -21.31
N ALA A 1138 -13.83 -35.17 -22.24
CA ALA A 1138 -14.78 -36.25 -22.48
C ALA A 1138 -14.82 -37.27 -21.33
N ASP A 1139 -13.71 -37.46 -20.62
CA ASP A 1139 -13.59 -38.43 -19.52
C ASP A 1139 -14.28 -37.90 -18.27
N ALA A 1140 -14.08 -36.62 -17.95
CA ALA A 1140 -14.79 -35.94 -16.88
C ALA A 1140 -16.22 -35.52 -17.28
N ARG A 1141 -16.56 -35.60 -18.57
CA ARG A 1141 -17.82 -35.09 -19.17
C ARG A 1141 -18.08 -33.62 -18.86
N THR A 1142 -17.02 -32.82 -18.91
CA THR A 1142 -17.09 -31.38 -18.63
C THR A 1142 -16.79 -30.55 -19.86
N TYR A 1143 -17.38 -29.35 -19.90
CA TYR A 1143 -17.19 -28.37 -20.95
C TYR A 1143 -16.85 -27.04 -20.27
N THR A 1144 -15.72 -26.44 -20.63
CA THR A 1144 -15.37 -25.07 -20.25
C THR A 1144 -15.65 -24.17 -21.44
N VAL A 1145 -16.48 -23.15 -21.25
CA VAL A 1145 -16.84 -22.16 -22.28
C VAL A 1145 -16.30 -20.81 -21.83
N THR A 1146 -15.49 -20.18 -22.67
CA THR A 1146 -14.93 -18.85 -22.44
C THR A 1146 -15.35 -17.90 -23.55
N HIS A 1147 -15.78 -16.70 -23.18
CA HIS A 1147 -16.10 -15.60 -24.06
C HIS A 1147 -15.40 -14.33 -23.55
N PHE A 1148 -14.89 -13.50 -24.46
CA PHE A 1148 -14.30 -12.20 -24.12
C PHE A 1148 -15.15 -11.09 -24.74
N GLY A 1149 -15.70 -10.20 -23.92
CA GLY A 1149 -16.58 -9.12 -24.34
C GLY A 1149 -17.73 -8.87 -23.35
N GLY A 1150 -18.79 -8.23 -23.85
CA GLY A 1150 -20.02 -8.00 -23.11
C GLY A 1150 -20.93 -9.25 -23.02
N PRO A 1151 -22.13 -9.14 -22.42
CA PRO A 1151 -23.00 -10.27 -22.14
C PRO A 1151 -23.27 -11.18 -23.33
N VAL A 1152 -23.26 -12.51 -23.11
CA VAL A 1152 -23.43 -13.52 -24.17
C VAL A 1152 -24.49 -14.57 -23.78
N THR A 1153 -25.22 -15.09 -24.77
CA THR A 1153 -26.19 -16.17 -24.57
C THR A 1153 -25.75 -17.44 -25.29
N LEU A 1154 -25.69 -18.54 -24.54
CA LEU A 1154 -25.31 -19.87 -25.01
C LEU A 1154 -26.54 -20.75 -25.16
N LYS A 1155 -26.61 -21.51 -26.25
CA LYS A 1155 -27.60 -22.59 -26.45
C LYS A 1155 -26.93 -23.94 -26.22
N LEU A 1156 -27.37 -24.65 -25.19
CA LEU A 1156 -26.85 -25.96 -24.81
C LEU A 1156 -27.84 -27.05 -25.25
N THR A 1157 -27.45 -27.92 -26.17
CA THR A 1157 -28.33 -28.95 -26.73
C THR A 1157 -27.77 -30.34 -26.39
N PRO A 1158 -28.34 -31.05 -25.39
CA PRO A 1158 -27.94 -32.41 -25.08
C PRO A 1158 -28.26 -33.35 -26.24
N ALA A 1159 -27.39 -34.32 -26.50
CA ALA A 1159 -27.66 -35.39 -27.46
C ALA A 1159 -28.92 -36.19 -27.03
N PRO A 1160 -29.72 -36.71 -27.99
CA PRO A 1160 -30.95 -37.45 -27.73
C PRO A 1160 -30.81 -38.62 -26.76
#